data_AF-A0A845HHA7-F1
#
_entry.id   AF-A0A845HHA7-F1
#
_cell.length_a   1.000
_cell.length_b   1.000
_cell.length_c   1.000
_cell.angle_alpha   90.00
_cell.angle_beta   90.00
_cell.angle_gamma   90.00
#
_symmetry.space_group_name_H-M   'P 1'
#
loop_
_entity.id
_entity.type
_entity.pdbx_description
1 polymer ?
#
loop_
_entity_poly.entity_id
_entity_poly.type
_entity_poly.pdbx_seq_one_letter_code
_entity_poly.pdbx_strand_id
1 'polypeptide(L)'
;MKKSALWLLALSAQALAQQPIPDFTANNANAPDPGTKGPPAPSYGYPNAPDIYSDANLRFRQSLPSYEAELTTVPTFQSIGIYWAPPGANSDRRSRVQYRKHGEPDWKDGLPLWFDPRNKEYRGSLVMLEPGTSYDIALSLADQPDMTAATTQSTWSEQFPVARTITLPPGVLLQPGERVSRPYQITESGKPGAYVRYVSAPFDADPAQRSTIDMGAADAHLSAGNSCVAVNASYVIVSKLQLKNCQRQGIAILAPSHDVIIEDNDISGFGSAPVTTESPATAGDVPTNKIVPGNYMEAGIYCENSQSNPDQRVRRVVIQRNRIHDPRYGSIHWGYAHPNSAQAVTFNHCGDNHVIRYNTIYSTAGHYFGDGIGGGSNFSFEGFPNADSDIHGNDISGVFDDAIESEGANRNVRIWGNYLHHVLAGIALATVSEGPVYAFRNILGDTAGMTDPVAANQDAVGHGVFFKLGSREPIVNGGRAYFFHNTNLQPPPIGNLQYPLGAAGFLTKGGGDTCNVVSRNNLMTSSLYWSVVQVYENCGKNDIDYDAYRGGISFVDKVSTSELHPAPGSARDGSARAVVFNAGSKVWPTIELFEYRDYPAAQYQSGKVFLTTKAPTNAGDYQLKPGSLGYGSGVYLPNFNEAAPATAADTGIDAGAHQRNTPPMEFGVDAYRPKP
;
A
#
# COMPACT_ATOMS: atom_id res chain seq x y z
N MET A 1 -2.37 52.73 17.94
CA MET A 1 -2.12 52.18 19.30
C MET A 1 -2.98 50.91 19.40
N LYS A 2 -2.48 49.68 19.47
CA LYS A 2 -1.38 49.11 20.24
C LYS A 2 -0.55 48.17 19.34
N LYS A 3 0.77 48.29 19.42
CA LYS A 3 1.74 47.34 18.89
C LYS A 3 1.90 46.23 19.94
N SER A 4 1.66 44.97 19.57
CA SER A 4 2.15 43.82 20.33
C SER A 4 3.32 43.23 19.54
N ALA A 5 4.51 43.33 20.12
CA ALA A 5 5.75 42.84 19.56
C ALA A 5 5.79 41.30 19.70
N LEU A 6 5.72 40.59 18.57
CA LEU A 6 6.17 39.20 18.48
C LEU A 6 7.70 39.23 18.45
N TRP A 7 8.33 38.89 19.57
CA TRP A 7 9.74 38.52 19.57
C TRP A 7 9.84 37.09 19.00
N LEU A 8 10.02 36.99 17.67
CA LEU A 8 10.60 35.79 17.09
C LEU A 8 12.07 35.76 17.50
N LEU A 9 12.41 34.87 18.44
CA LEU A 9 13.78 34.40 18.59
C LEU A 9 14.14 33.64 17.30
N ALA A 10 14.83 34.33 16.38
CA ALA A 10 15.63 33.70 15.37
C ALA A 10 16.81 32.99 16.06
N LEU A 11 16.57 31.78 16.56
CA LEU A 11 17.65 30.84 16.83
C LEU A 11 18.16 30.37 15.46
N SER A 12 19.46 30.54 15.24
CA SER A 12 20.10 30.21 13.97
C SER A 12 19.91 28.73 13.62
N ALA A 13 19.78 28.45 12.33
CA ALA A 13 19.70 27.10 11.75
C ALA A 13 20.80 26.12 12.23
N GLN A 14 21.88 26.63 12.86
CA GLN A 14 22.98 25.86 13.41
C GLN A 14 22.59 24.96 14.61
N ALA A 15 21.54 25.28 15.37
CA ALA A 15 21.10 24.44 16.50
C ALA A 15 20.21 23.25 16.08
N LEU A 16 19.54 23.34 14.92
CA LEU A 16 18.79 22.23 14.31
C LEU A 16 19.70 21.27 13.51
N ALA A 17 20.92 21.72 13.17
CA ALA A 17 21.88 21.02 12.30
C ALA A 17 22.65 19.85 12.96
N GLN A 18 22.19 19.29 14.08
CA GLN A 18 22.95 18.29 14.85
C GLN A 18 22.21 17.00 15.21
N GLN A 19 21.01 16.72 14.70
CA GLN A 19 20.49 15.37 14.77
C GLN A 19 21.17 14.51 13.69
N PRO A 20 22.05 13.57 14.05
CA PRO A 20 22.78 12.78 13.07
C PRO A 20 21.79 11.91 12.28
N ILE A 21 21.95 11.86 10.97
CA ILE A 21 21.20 10.92 10.13
C ILE A 21 21.67 9.51 10.51
N PRO A 22 20.77 8.63 11.00
CA PRO A 22 21.13 7.27 11.41
C PRO A 22 21.87 6.55 10.30
N ASP A 23 22.87 5.76 10.68
CA ASP A 23 23.43 4.77 9.78
C ASP A 23 22.49 3.56 9.70
N PHE A 24 22.42 2.93 8.53
CA PHE A 24 21.60 1.75 8.31
C PHE A 24 22.51 0.55 8.06
N THR A 25 22.53 -0.36 9.02
CA THR A 25 23.38 -1.55 9.02
C THR A 25 22.81 -2.73 8.24
N ALA A 26 21.55 -2.61 7.80
CA ALA A 26 20.87 -3.57 6.94
C ALA A 26 21.64 -3.76 5.63
N ASN A 27 21.68 -4.98 5.11
CA ASN A 27 22.38 -5.29 3.87
C ASN A 27 21.83 -6.55 3.21
N ASN A 28 22.27 -6.79 1.98
CA ASN A 28 21.95 -7.96 1.17
C ASN A 28 23.22 -8.78 0.83
N ALA A 29 24.18 -8.85 1.78
CA ALA A 29 25.51 -9.41 1.53
C ALA A 29 25.51 -10.89 1.07
N ASN A 30 24.46 -11.64 1.38
CA ASN A 30 24.31 -13.05 0.99
C ASN A 30 23.16 -13.25 -0.03
N ALA A 31 22.62 -12.18 -0.60
CA ALA A 31 21.61 -12.29 -1.64
C ALA A 31 22.24 -12.89 -2.92
N PRO A 32 21.58 -13.84 -3.59
CA PRO A 32 22.08 -14.38 -4.85
C PRO A 32 22.23 -13.30 -5.92
N ASP A 33 23.21 -13.50 -6.81
CA ASP A 33 23.33 -12.68 -8.02
C ASP A 33 22.12 -12.94 -8.95
N PRO A 34 21.38 -11.90 -9.34
CA PRO A 34 20.20 -12.04 -10.21
C PRO A 34 20.49 -12.68 -11.58
N GLY A 35 21.76 -12.70 -12.04
CA GLY A 35 22.15 -13.21 -13.36
C GLY A 35 22.67 -14.66 -13.40
N THR A 36 22.82 -15.36 -12.27
CA THR A 36 23.63 -16.61 -12.21
C THR A 36 22.87 -17.90 -11.94
N LYS A 37 21.62 -17.83 -11.49
CA LYS A 37 20.83 -19.03 -11.18
C LYS A 37 19.79 -19.26 -12.27
N GLY A 38 19.93 -20.38 -13.00
CA GLY A 38 18.86 -20.93 -13.85
C GLY A 38 17.58 -21.16 -13.04
N PRO A 39 16.45 -21.46 -13.69
CA PRO A 39 15.15 -21.34 -13.03
C PRO A 39 15.00 -22.28 -11.82
N PRO A 40 14.63 -21.76 -10.63
CA PRO A 40 14.11 -22.55 -9.52
C PRO A 40 13.05 -23.59 -9.90
N ALA A 41 12.89 -24.56 -9.01
CA ALA A 41 11.79 -25.52 -9.06
C ALA A 41 10.44 -24.79 -8.87
N PRO A 42 9.32 -25.33 -9.38
CA PRO A 42 8.00 -24.71 -9.25
C PRO A 42 7.66 -24.45 -7.77
N SER A 43 7.26 -23.22 -7.46
CA SER A 43 6.78 -22.82 -6.14
C SER A 43 5.43 -23.49 -5.82
N TYR A 44 5.18 -23.74 -4.53
CA TYR A 44 3.96 -24.38 -4.04
C TYR A 44 2.71 -23.59 -4.46
N GLY A 45 1.84 -24.20 -5.28
CA GLY A 45 0.47 -23.74 -5.50
C GLY A 45 0.16 -23.09 -6.85
N TYR A 46 1.17 -22.82 -7.70
CA TYR A 46 0.97 -22.24 -9.03
C TYR A 46 1.40 -23.21 -10.14
N PRO A 47 0.63 -24.27 -10.44
CA PRO A 47 1.04 -25.32 -11.37
C PRO A 47 1.08 -24.88 -12.85
N ASN A 48 0.62 -23.67 -13.20
CA ASN A 48 0.50 -23.19 -14.59
C ASN A 48 1.07 -21.78 -14.89
N ALA A 49 1.83 -21.14 -14.00
CA ALA A 49 2.40 -19.81 -14.29
C ALA A 49 3.82 -19.93 -14.87
N PRO A 50 4.14 -19.35 -16.05
CA PRO A 50 5.53 -19.10 -16.40
C PRO A 50 5.98 -17.88 -15.59
N ASP A 51 6.39 -18.05 -14.34
CA ASP A 51 7.30 -17.09 -13.73
C ASP A 51 8.67 -17.73 -13.54
N ILE A 52 9.46 -17.69 -14.62
CA ILE A 52 10.89 -17.95 -14.61
C ILE A 52 11.68 -16.62 -14.61
N TYR A 53 11.19 -15.71 -13.74
CA TYR A 53 11.67 -14.47 -13.07
C TYR A 53 11.74 -13.16 -13.83
N SER A 54 10.74 -12.82 -14.62
CA SER A 54 10.68 -11.56 -15.37
C SER A 54 11.42 -11.56 -16.70
N ASP A 55 11.23 -10.52 -17.54
CA ASP A 55 11.87 -10.43 -18.86
C ASP A 55 13.39 -10.67 -18.76
N ALA A 56 13.90 -11.66 -19.51
CA ALA A 56 15.32 -12.03 -19.51
C ALA A 56 16.25 -10.89 -19.97
N ASN A 57 15.70 -9.89 -20.65
CA ASN A 57 16.41 -8.70 -21.07
C ASN A 57 16.34 -7.55 -20.05
N LEU A 58 15.69 -7.75 -18.90
CA LEU A 58 15.73 -6.76 -17.83
C LEU A 58 17.19 -6.47 -17.43
N ARG A 59 17.50 -5.18 -17.36
CA ARG A 59 18.84 -4.70 -17.00
C ARG A 59 19.29 -5.24 -15.64
N PHE A 60 18.38 -5.32 -14.67
CA PHE A 60 18.68 -5.87 -13.34
C PHE A 60 19.21 -7.32 -13.40
N ARG A 61 18.63 -8.16 -14.28
CA ARG A 61 19.10 -9.55 -14.50
C ARG A 61 20.45 -9.65 -15.17
N GLN A 62 20.84 -8.59 -15.88
CA GLN A 62 22.16 -8.45 -16.48
C GLN A 62 23.16 -7.78 -15.52
N SER A 63 22.78 -7.59 -14.25
CA SER A 63 23.55 -6.89 -13.23
C SER A 63 23.91 -5.45 -13.66
N LEU A 64 23.03 -4.83 -14.45
CA LEU A 64 23.16 -3.46 -14.95
C LEU A 64 22.23 -2.50 -14.19
N PRO A 65 22.62 -1.22 -14.05
CA PRO A 65 21.77 -0.19 -13.46
C PRO A 65 20.39 -0.13 -14.14
N SER A 66 19.38 0.33 -13.41
CA SER A 66 17.99 0.40 -13.85
C SER A 66 17.82 1.18 -15.14
N TYR A 67 18.67 2.20 -15.33
CA TYR A 67 18.70 3.06 -16.52
C TYR A 67 20.10 3.08 -17.15
N GLU A 68 20.19 3.51 -18.42
CA GLU A 68 21.48 3.74 -19.09
C GLU A 68 22.13 5.06 -18.68
N ALA A 69 21.31 6.08 -18.41
CA ALA A 69 21.79 7.36 -17.92
C ALA A 69 22.33 7.21 -16.49
N GLU A 70 23.43 7.92 -16.19
CA GLU A 70 24.07 7.88 -14.88
C GLU A 70 23.13 8.34 -13.76
N LEU A 71 22.34 9.40 -14.01
CA LEU A 71 21.33 9.92 -13.09
C LEU A 71 19.97 9.93 -13.80
N THR A 72 18.99 9.29 -13.18
CA THR A 72 17.58 9.33 -13.60
C THR A 72 16.69 9.67 -12.42
N THR A 73 15.68 10.53 -12.65
CA THR A 73 14.65 10.86 -11.66
C THR A 73 13.26 10.62 -12.23
N VAL A 74 12.37 10.03 -11.42
CA VAL A 74 11.00 9.67 -11.83
C VAL A 74 10.00 10.25 -10.84
N PRO A 75 9.20 11.27 -11.23
CA PRO A 75 8.24 11.89 -10.33
C PRO A 75 6.88 11.20 -10.32
N THR A 76 6.20 11.35 -9.18
CA THR A 76 4.73 11.31 -9.03
C THR A 76 4.25 12.65 -8.46
N PHE A 77 3.04 12.72 -7.86
CA PHE A 77 2.51 13.96 -7.28
C PHE A 77 3.32 14.45 -6.07
N GLN A 78 3.75 13.56 -5.19
CA GLN A 78 4.38 13.93 -3.91
C GLN A 78 5.74 13.27 -3.70
N SER A 79 6.25 12.58 -4.72
CA SER A 79 7.49 11.83 -4.64
C SER A 79 8.34 12.01 -5.90
N ILE A 80 9.64 11.86 -5.74
CA ILE A 80 10.63 11.75 -6.83
C ILE A 80 11.54 10.57 -6.49
N GLY A 81 11.44 9.50 -7.29
CA GLY A 81 12.40 8.41 -7.28
C GLY A 81 13.72 8.86 -7.91
N ILE A 82 14.84 8.40 -7.36
CA ILE A 82 16.20 8.76 -7.76
C ILE A 82 17.00 7.47 -8.00
N TYR A 83 17.70 7.45 -9.12
CA TYR A 83 18.61 6.40 -9.55
C TYR A 83 19.94 7.04 -9.92
N TRP A 84 21.03 6.58 -9.31
CA TRP A 84 22.35 7.15 -9.55
C TRP A 84 23.43 6.07 -9.60
N ALA A 85 24.14 5.96 -10.72
CA ALA A 85 25.17 4.96 -10.95
C ALA A 85 26.51 5.59 -11.38
N PRO A 86 27.15 6.44 -10.53
CA PRO A 86 28.39 7.12 -10.87
C PRO A 86 29.58 6.15 -10.97
N PRO A 87 30.63 6.49 -11.72
CA PRO A 87 31.87 5.72 -11.73
C PRO A 87 32.43 5.49 -10.32
N GLY A 88 32.71 4.23 -9.98
CA GLY A 88 33.26 3.85 -8.67
C GLY A 88 32.25 3.75 -7.52
N ALA A 89 30.94 3.80 -7.81
CA ALA A 89 29.88 3.48 -6.85
C ALA A 89 30.12 2.12 -6.16
N ASN A 90 29.95 2.07 -4.84
CA ASN A 90 30.07 0.83 -4.05
C ASN A 90 29.39 0.98 -2.67
N SER A 91 29.24 -0.13 -1.96
CA SER A 91 28.55 -0.21 -0.67
C SER A 91 29.23 0.58 0.46
N ASP A 92 30.54 0.81 0.36
CA ASP A 92 31.32 1.47 1.41
C ASP A 92 31.26 2.99 1.30
N ARG A 93 30.65 3.52 0.24
CA ARG A 93 30.52 4.96 -0.02
C ARG A 93 29.10 5.40 0.24
N ARG A 94 28.91 6.19 1.29
CA ARG A 94 27.59 6.75 1.62
C ARG A 94 27.22 7.85 0.62
N SER A 95 26.03 7.76 0.04
CA SER A 95 25.47 8.85 -0.75
C SER A 95 24.89 9.95 0.15
N ARG A 96 24.87 11.16 -0.36
CA ARG A 96 24.19 12.30 0.25
C ARG A 96 23.25 12.92 -0.76
N VAL A 97 22.01 13.15 -0.34
CA VAL A 97 20.97 13.77 -1.14
C VAL A 97 20.58 15.10 -0.50
N GLN A 98 20.57 16.16 -1.28
CA GLN A 98 19.96 17.42 -0.89
C GLN A 98 18.92 17.84 -1.93
N TYR A 99 17.90 18.56 -1.48
CA TYR A 99 16.89 19.11 -2.35
C TYR A 99 16.39 20.45 -1.82
N ARG A 100 15.81 21.25 -2.71
CA ARG A 100 15.09 22.48 -2.39
C ARG A 100 14.08 22.77 -3.47
N LYS A 101 13.03 23.54 -3.15
CA LYS A 101 12.16 24.05 -4.21
C LYS A 101 12.98 24.95 -5.14
N HIS A 102 12.74 24.83 -6.44
CA HIS A 102 13.49 25.57 -7.45
C HIS A 102 13.40 27.08 -7.19
N GLY A 103 14.54 27.76 -7.13
CA GLY A 103 14.64 29.19 -6.84
C GLY A 103 14.65 29.56 -5.35
N GLU A 104 14.36 28.63 -4.43
CA GLU A 104 14.56 28.87 -2.99
C GLU A 104 16.04 28.72 -2.61
N PRO A 105 16.52 29.45 -1.58
CA PRO A 105 17.93 29.40 -1.20
C PRO A 105 18.28 28.16 -0.35
N ASP A 106 17.33 27.67 0.45
CA ASP A 106 17.60 26.75 1.54
C ASP A 106 17.53 25.29 1.09
N TRP A 107 18.64 24.57 1.25
CA TRP A 107 18.72 23.14 0.99
C TRP A 107 18.25 22.33 2.20
N LYS A 108 17.41 21.33 1.93
CA LYS A 108 17.04 20.28 2.87
C LYS A 108 17.81 19.00 2.56
N ASP A 109 18.12 18.22 3.59
CA ASP A 109 18.67 16.88 3.41
C ASP A 109 17.55 15.89 3.06
N GLY A 110 17.83 15.00 2.11
CA GLY A 110 17.06 13.79 1.84
C GLY A 110 17.70 12.57 2.51
N LEU A 111 16.95 11.48 2.59
CA LEU A 111 17.52 10.20 3.04
C LEU A 111 18.64 9.76 2.09
N PRO A 112 19.80 9.32 2.60
CA PRO A 112 20.83 8.70 1.78
C PRO A 112 20.26 7.59 0.89
N LEU A 113 20.60 7.63 -0.40
CA LEU A 113 20.29 6.56 -1.33
C LEU A 113 21.03 5.28 -0.91
N TRP A 114 20.35 4.15 -1.01
CA TRP A 114 20.92 2.84 -0.79
C TRP A 114 21.66 2.36 -2.02
N PHE A 115 22.89 1.88 -1.86
CA PHE A 115 23.62 1.19 -2.92
C PHE A 115 23.27 -0.30 -2.98
N ASP A 116 22.74 -0.76 -4.10
CA ASP A 116 22.54 -2.18 -4.37
C ASP A 116 23.72 -2.77 -5.16
N PRO A 117 24.54 -3.65 -4.56
CA PRO A 117 25.69 -4.24 -5.24
C PRO A 117 25.30 -5.17 -6.39
N ARG A 118 24.05 -5.68 -6.42
CA ARG A 118 23.58 -6.63 -7.44
C ARG A 118 23.49 -6.00 -8.82
N ASN A 119 23.24 -4.70 -8.89
CA ASN A 119 23.17 -3.95 -10.15
C ASN A 119 23.99 -2.64 -10.15
N LYS A 120 24.80 -2.41 -9.10
CA LYS A 120 25.79 -1.33 -8.98
C LYS A 120 25.18 0.07 -9.08
N GLU A 121 24.11 0.30 -8.35
CA GLU A 121 23.31 1.52 -8.43
C GLU A 121 22.91 2.01 -7.05
N TYR A 122 22.96 3.32 -6.84
CA TYR A 122 22.28 3.99 -5.72
C TYR A 122 20.82 4.25 -6.07
N ARG A 123 19.90 3.87 -5.18
CA ARG A 123 18.46 4.12 -5.32
C ARG A 123 17.85 4.68 -4.05
N GLY A 124 16.86 5.55 -4.22
CA GLY A 124 16.02 6.05 -3.14
C GLY A 124 15.01 7.08 -3.61
N SER A 125 14.20 7.61 -2.69
CA SER A 125 13.13 8.57 -3.03
C SER A 125 13.14 9.79 -2.11
N LEU A 126 12.83 10.94 -2.70
CA LEU A 126 12.26 12.09 -1.99
C LEU A 126 10.73 11.90 -1.97
N VAL A 127 10.11 12.17 -0.82
CA VAL A 127 8.69 11.99 -0.51
C VAL A 127 8.10 13.23 0.17
N MET A 128 6.77 13.32 0.28
CA MET A 128 6.06 14.44 0.91
C MET A 128 6.39 15.81 0.28
N LEU A 129 6.69 15.81 -1.02
CA LEU A 129 6.89 17.02 -1.81
C LEU A 129 5.56 17.66 -2.20
N GLU A 130 5.59 18.93 -2.59
CA GLU A 130 4.41 19.63 -3.10
C GLU A 130 4.13 19.20 -4.55
N PRO A 131 2.87 18.90 -4.92
CA PRO A 131 2.50 18.64 -6.30
C PRO A 131 2.72 19.82 -7.24
N GLY A 132 2.98 19.54 -8.51
CA GLY A 132 3.18 20.53 -9.56
C GLY A 132 4.35 21.48 -9.32
N THR A 133 5.33 21.07 -8.52
CA THR A 133 6.42 21.92 -8.04
C THR A 133 7.76 21.39 -8.53
N SER A 134 8.63 22.30 -9.01
CA SER A 134 10.00 21.98 -9.42
C SER A 134 10.94 22.01 -8.23
N TYR A 135 11.84 21.03 -8.16
CA TYR A 135 12.85 20.90 -7.13
C TYR A 135 14.24 20.78 -7.75
N ASP A 136 15.20 21.54 -7.21
CA ASP A 136 16.62 21.30 -7.47
C ASP A 136 17.09 20.16 -6.56
N ILE A 137 17.79 19.18 -7.12
CA ILE A 137 18.29 18.00 -6.43
C ILE A 137 19.79 17.91 -6.65
N ALA A 138 20.55 17.73 -5.56
CA ALA A 138 21.99 17.57 -5.58
C ALA A 138 22.40 16.28 -4.87
N LEU A 139 23.30 15.52 -5.51
CA LEU A 139 23.85 14.26 -5.05
C LEU A 139 25.36 14.41 -4.87
N SER A 140 25.90 13.77 -3.83
CA SER A 140 27.34 13.64 -3.61
C SER A 140 27.66 12.34 -2.87
N LEU A 141 28.93 11.92 -2.87
CA LEU A 141 29.42 10.86 -1.99
C LEU A 141 30.11 11.50 -0.78
N ALA A 142 29.71 11.09 0.44
CA ALA A 142 30.19 11.70 1.68
C ALA A 142 31.72 11.65 1.82
N ASP A 143 32.33 10.56 1.34
CA ASP A 143 33.79 10.33 1.43
C ASP A 143 34.55 10.77 0.17
N GLN A 144 33.85 11.26 -0.86
CA GLN A 144 34.42 11.79 -2.11
C GLN A 144 33.55 12.96 -2.62
N PRO A 145 33.65 14.14 -2.02
CA PRO A 145 32.74 15.25 -2.31
C PRO A 145 32.83 15.78 -3.74
N ASP A 146 33.91 15.48 -4.48
CA ASP A 146 34.06 15.84 -5.90
C ASP A 146 33.17 15.00 -6.84
N MET A 147 32.69 13.84 -6.38
CA MET A 147 31.75 13.02 -7.12
C MET A 147 30.33 13.53 -6.88
N THR A 148 29.85 14.41 -7.77
CA THR A 148 28.53 15.03 -7.65
C THR A 148 27.68 14.87 -8.90
N ALA A 149 26.37 14.85 -8.71
CA ALA A 149 25.40 15.01 -9.78
C ALA A 149 24.28 15.95 -9.34
N ALA A 150 23.65 16.66 -10.27
CA ALA A 150 22.53 17.54 -9.96
C ALA A 150 21.52 17.53 -11.10
N THR A 151 20.24 17.74 -10.75
CA THR A 151 19.15 17.85 -11.72
C THR A 151 18.05 18.74 -11.15
N THR A 152 17.15 19.19 -12.01
CA THR A 152 15.88 19.82 -11.61
C THR A 152 14.74 18.94 -12.09
N GLN A 153 13.85 18.55 -11.18
CA GLN A 153 12.72 17.67 -11.48
C GLN A 153 11.43 18.27 -10.94
N SER A 154 10.37 18.21 -11.75
CA SER A 154 9.03 18.61 -11.31
C SER A 154 8.20 17.41 -10.89
N THR A 155 7.49 17.53 -9.77
CA THR A 155 6.41 16.61 -9.39
C THR A 155 5.22 16.78 -10.32
N TRP A 156 4.34 15.77 -10.38
CA TRP A 156 3.12 15.84 -11.18
C TRP A 156 2.16 16.89 -10.61
N SER A 157 1.47 17.59 -11.52
CA SER A 157 0.38 18.49 -11.15
C SER A 157 -0.90 17.69 -10.88
N GLU A 158 -1.64 18.05 -9.84
CA GLU A 158 -2.99 17.52 -9.60
C GLU A 158 -4.05 18.11 -10.55
N GLN A 159 -3.65 19.05 -11.41
CA GLN A 159 -4.51 19.60 -12.44
C GLN A 159 -4.31 18.81 -13.74
N PHE A 160 -5.37 18.17 -14.20
CA PHE A 160 -5.40 17.45 -15.47
C PHE A 160 -6.14 18.30 -16.51
N PRO A 161 -5.44 18.98 -17.45
CA PRO A 161 -6.11 19.85 -18.40
C PRO A 161 -6.99 19.04 -19.36
N VAL A 162 -8.29 19.36 -19.40
CA VAL A 162 -9.29 18.67 -20.25
C VAL A 162 -9.57 19.50 -21.49
N ALA A 163 -9.37 18.91 -22.67
CA ALA A 163 -9.70 19.56 -23.95
C ALA A 163 -11.07 19.16 -24.49
N ARG A 164 -11.56 17.97 -24.12
CA ARG A 164 -12.87 17.46 -24.53
C ARG A 164 -13.54 16.72 -23.39
N THR A 165 -14.82 16.99 -23.20
CA THR A 165 -15.68 16.28 -22.26
C THR A 165 -16.73 15.48 -23.04
N ILE A 166 -16.81 14.19 -22.77
CA ILE A 166 -17.84 13.28 -23.26
C ILE A 166 -18.76 12.98 -22.07
N THR A 167 -19.95 13.55 -22.12
CA THR A 167 -20.95 13.41 -21.05
C THR A 167 -21.87 12.23 -21.36
N LEU A 168 -21.91 11.26 -20.44
CA LEU A 168 -22.82 10.12 -20.52
C LEU A 168 -24.20 10.56 -19.97
N PRO A 169 -25.32 10.10 -20.56
CA PRO A 169 -26.65 10.51 -20.09
C PRO A 169 -26.95 9.95 -18.69
N PRO A 170 -27.79 10.63 -17.88
CA PRO A 170 -28.18 10.16 -16.55
C PRO A 170 -28.96 8.85 -16.61
N GLY A 171 -28.85 8.03 -15.56
CA GLY A 171 -29.55 6.76 -15.42
C GLY A 171 -28.85 5.61 -16.13
N VAL A 172 -29.55 4.47 -16.23
CA VAL A 172 -28.99 3.23 -16.81
C VAL A 172 -28.80 3.38 -18.32
N LEU A 173 -27.57 3.16 -18.78
CA LEU A 173 -27.22 3.20 -20.19
C LEU A 173 -27.69 1.94 -20.90
N LEU A 174 -28.74 2.07 -21.72
CA LEU A 174 -29.35 0.97 -22.46
C LEU A 174 -29.38 1.28 -23.95
N GLN A 175 -29.15 0.27 -24.80
CA GLN A 175 -29.54 0.37 -26.21
C GLN A 175 -31.05 0.13 -26.37
N PRO A 176 -31.68 0.60 -27.46
CA PRO A 176 -33.11 0.36 -27.70
C PRO A 176 -33.47 -1.12 -27.63
N GLY A 177 -34.39 -1.45 -26.72
CA GLY A 177 -34.88 -2.82 -26.51
C GLY A 177 -34.10 -3.65 -25.48
N GLU A 178 -33.03 -3.11 -24.89
CA GLU A 178 -32.24 -3.82 -23.89
C GLU A 178 -32.75 -3.61 -22.46
N ARG A 179 -32.46 -4.57 -21.59
CA ARG A 179 -32.79 -4.53 -20.16
C ARG A 179 -31.57 -4.37 -19.24
N VAL A 180 -30.38 -4.55 -19.80
CA VAL A 180 -29.08 -4.45 -19.12
C VAL A 180 -28.11 -3.70 -20.03
N SER A 181 -27.12 -3.04 -19.44
CA SER A 181 -26.08 -2.31 -20.16
C SER A 181 -25.10 -3.25 -20.87
N ARG A 182 -24.51 -2.76 -21.97
CA ARG A 182 -23.32 -3.36 -22.61
C ARG A 182 -22.04 -2.68 -22.13
N PRO A 183 -20.86 -3.31 -22.32
CA PRO A 183 -19.57 -2.67 -22.07
C PRO A 183 -19.44 -1.31 -22.78
N TYR A 184 -19.02 -0.28 -22.05
CA TYR A 184 -18.70 1.02 -22.60
C TYR A 184 -17.22 1.06 -23.02
N GLN A 185 -16.98 1.23 -24.32
CA GLN A 185 -15.64 1.24 -24.91
C GLN A 185 -15.10 2.66 -24.96
N ILE A 186 -13.94 2.88 -24.35
CA ILE A 186 -13.18 4.14 -24.42
C ILE A 186 -12.00 3.90 -25.36
N THR A 187 -12.09 4.48 -26.56
CA THR A 187 -11.08 4.30 -27.62
C THR A 187 -10.51 5.63 -28.13
N GLU A 188 -11.04 6.76 -27.69
CA GLU A 188 -10.55 8.08 -28.11
C GLU A 188 -9.51 8.58 -27.10
N SER A 189 -8.26 8.70 -27.56
CA SER A 189 -7.16 9.23 -26.75
C SER A 189 -7.14 10.76 -26.74
N GLY A 190 -6.72 11.33 -25.62
CA GLY A 190 -6.27 12.71 -25.55
C GLY A 190 -4.80 12.85 -25.96
N LYS A 191 -4.16 13.88 -25.44
CA LYS A 191 -2.71 14.13 -25.58
C LYS A 191 -2.16 14.79 -24.31
N PRO A 192 -0.83 14.89 -24.12
CA PRO A 192 -0.25 15.63 -23.01
C PRO A 192 -0.85 17.05 -22.91
N GLY A 193 -1.34 17.41 -21.72
CA GLY A 193 -1.98 18.71 -21.48
C GLY A 193 -3.35 18.92 -22.15
N ALA A 194 -3.99 17.87 -22.65
CA ALA A 194 -5.32 17.93 -23.27
C ALA A 194 -6.00 16.55 -23.23
N TYR A 195 -6.46 16.18 -22.03
CA TYR A 195 -7.17 14.92 -21.77
C TYR A 195 -8.58 14.91 -22.36
N VAL A 196 -9.08 13.71 -22.65
CA VAL A 196 -10.50 13.46 -22.91
C VAL A 196 -11.16 12.95 -21.63
N ARG A 197 -12.18 13.64 -21.12
CA ARG A 197 -12.90 13.25 -19.91
C ARG A 197 -14.23 12.60 -20.24
N TYR A 198 -14.40 11.34 -19.85
CA TYR A 198 -15.66 10.59 -19.86
C TYR A 198 -16.29 10.69 -18.48
N VAL A 199 -17.51 11.21 -18.42
CA VAL A 199 -18.09 11.61 -17.12
C VAL A 199 -19.62 11.56 -17.13
N SER A 200 -20.19 11.21 -15.98
CA SER A 200 -21.63 11.20 -15.73
C SER A 200 -22.29 12.59 -15.83
N ALA A 201 -23.52 12.65 -16.35
CA ALA A 201 -24.46 13.75 -16.07
C ALA A 201 -25.54 13.34 -15.04
N PRO A 202 -25.95 14.23 -14.12
CA PRO A 202 -25.32 15.50 -13.78
C PRO A 202 -24.04 15.30 -12.95
N PHE A 203 -23.07 16.21 -13.09
CA PHE A 203 -21.73 16.07 -12.52
C PHE A 203 -21.68 15.99 -10.99
N ASP A 204 -22.65 16.58 -10.28
CA ASP A 204 -22.65 16.67 -8.81
C ASP A 204 -23.98 16.23 -8.19
N ALA A 205 -24.81 15.53 -8.98
CA ALA A 205 -26.10 15.06 -8.50
C ALA A 205 -25.97 13.84 -7.58
N ASP A 206 -27.04 13.60 -6.83
CA ASP A 206 -27.34 12.37 -6.10
C ASP A 206 -26.78 11.15 -6.86
N PRO A 207 -26.03 10.22 -6.21
CA PRO A 207 -25.59 8.98 -6.82
C PRO A 207 -26.67 8.24 -7.63
N ALA A 208 -27.95 8.34 -7.25
CA ALA A 208 -29.09 7.78 -7.97
C ALA A 208 -29.36 8.42 -9.36
N GLN A 209 -28.75 9.57 -9.65
CA GLN A 209 -28.88 10.32 -10.90
C GLN A 209 -27.65 10.19 -11.80
N ARG A 210 -26.62 9.46 -11.37
CA ARG A 210 -25.41 9.25 -12.18
C ARG A 210 -25.71 8.42 -13.44
N SER A 211 -24.83 8.54 -14.42
CA SER A 211 -24.75 7.58 -15.52
C SER A 211 -24.35 6.22 -14.96
N THR A 212 -25.22 5.24 -15.18
CA THR A 212 -25.08 3.90 -14.63
C THR A 212 -24.84 2.90 -15.75
N ILE A 213 -23.80 2.09 -15.61
CA ILE A 213 -23.62 0.87 -16.42
C ILE A 213 -24.00 -0.28 -15.49
N ASP A 214 -25.16 -0.89 -15.72
CA ASP A 214 -25.66 -2.04 -14.95
C ASP A 214 -25.80 -3.25 -15.88
N MET A 215 -24.84 -4.17 -15.82
CA MET A 215 -24.84 -5.34 -16.72
C MET A 215 -25.72 -6.50 -16.21
N GLY A 216 -26.40 -6.33 -15.07
CA GLY A 216 -27.40 -7.28 -14.56
C GLY A 216 -26.87 -8.60 -13.98
N ALA A 217 -27.73 -9.62 -14.00
CA ALA A 217 -27.41 -10.93 -13.41
C ALA A 217 -26.17 -11.56 -14.05
N ALA A 218 -25.39 -12.29 -13.26
CA ALA A 218 -24.14 -12.86 -13.71
C ALA A 218 -24.33 -13.88 -14.84
N ASP A 219 -23.47 -13.77 -15.85
CA ASP A 219 -23.13 -14.88 -16.74
C ASP A 219 -22.00 -15.66 -16.08
N ALA A 220 -22.29 -16.88 -15.65
CA ALA A 220 -21.42 -17.66 -14.77
C ALA A 220 -20.16 -18.21 -15.46
N HIS A 221 -19.85 -17.84 -16.70
CA HIS A 221 -18.75 -18.45 -17.45
C HIS A 221 -18.06 -17.49 -18.42
N LEU A 222 -17.34 -16.50 -17.90
CA LEU A 222 -16.59 -15.56 -18.73
C LEU A 222 -15.10 -15.69 -18.53
N SER A 223 -14.37 -16.00 -19.60
CA SER A 223 -12.90 -16.08 -19.62
C SER A 223 -12.22 -14.81 -20.15
N ALA A 224 -12.97 -13.91 -20.80
CA ALA A 224 -12.45 -12.65 -21.33
C ALA A 224 -13.58 -11.61 -21.52
N GLY A 225 -13.23 -10.33 -21.62
CA GLY A 225 -14.16 -9.24 -21.97
C GLY A 225 -15.18 -8.89 -20.89
N ASN A 226 -16.30 -8.30 -21.30
CA ASN A 226 -17.49 -8.03 -20.46
C ASN A 226 -17.26 -7.21 -19.18
N SER A 227 -16.30 -6.29 -19.23
CA SER A 227 -16.17 -5.23 -18.22
C SER A 227 -17.25 -4.17 -18.39
N CYS A 228 -17.66 -3.48 -17.33
CA CYS A 228 -18.56 -2.33 -17.49
C CYS A 228 -17.92 -1.25 -18.36
N VAL A 229 -16.65 -0.93 -18.11
CA VAL A 229 -15.85 -0.02 -18.95
C VAL A 229 -14.58 -0.74 -19.41
N ALA A 230 -14.23 -0.57 -20.68
CA ALA A 230 -12.94 -0.98 -21.22
C ALA A 230 -12.21 0.23 -21.80
N VAL A 231 -11.01 0.50 -21.30
CA VAL A 231 -10.15 1.61 -21.69
C VAL A 231 -9.05 1.09 -22.62
N ASN A 232 -9.13 1.48 -23.88
CA ASN A 232 -8.11 1.27 -24.89
C ASN A 232 -7.73 2.63 -25.50
N ALA A 233 -7.26 3.53 -24.62
CA ALA A 233 -6.96 4.91 -24.95
C ALA A 233 -6.00 5.51 -23.90
N SER A 234 -5.23 6.51 -24.30
CA SER A 234 -4.29 7.23 -23.43
C SER A 234 -4.71 8.68 -23.22
N TYR A 235 -4.23 9.31 -22.15
CA TYR A 235 -4.63 10.67 -21.75
C TYR A 235 -6.16 10.81 -21.61
N VAL A 236 -6.74 9.91 -20.83
CA VAL A 236 -8.19 9.86 -20.59
C VAL A 236 -8.50 9.94 -19.09
N ILE A 237 -9.65 10.53 -18.77
CA ILE A 237 -10.20 10.58 -17.42
C ILE A 237 -11.56 9.89 -17.44
N VAL A 238 -11.74 8.85 -16.62
CA VAL A 238 -13.03 8.16 -16.40
C VAL A 238 -13.53 8.55 -15.04
N SER A 239 -14.62 9.31 -14.98
CA SER A 239 -15.02 9.94 -13.74
C SER A 239 -16.51 9.92 -13.41
N LYS A 240 -16.81 9.81 -12.11
CA LYS A 240 -18.16 9.96 -11.54
C LYS A 240 -19.22 8.99 -12.08
N LEU A 241 -18.82 7.81 -12.57
CA LEU A 241 -19.75 6.79 -13.04
C LEU A 241 -20.25 5.92 -11.87
N GLN A 242 -21.41 5.30 -12.07
CA GLN A 242 -21.87 4.19 -11.24
C GLN A 242 -21.79 2.89 -12.06
N LEU A 243 -20.95 1.95 -11.64
CA LEU A 243 -20.70 0.68 -12.33
C LEU A 243 -21.22 -0.44 -11.45
N LYS A 244 -22.28 -1.10 -11.89
CA LYS A 244 -23.00 -2.10 -11.10
C LYS A 244 -23.08 -3.40 -11.85
N ASN A 245 -23.03 -4.48 -11.09
CA ASN A 245 -23.29 -5.81 -11.61
C ASN A 245 -22.45 -6.11 -12.86
N CYS A 246 -21.20 -5.64 -12.89
CA CYS A 246 -20.32 -5.87 -14.02
C CYS A 246 -20.09 -7.37 -14.15
N GLN A 247 -20.03 -7.87 -15.37
CA GLN A 247 -19.98 -9.31 -15.59
C GLN A 247 -18.59 -9.88 -15.28
N ARG A 248 -17.53 -9.07 -15.43
CA ARG A 248 -16.16 -9.38 -14.98
C ARG A 248 -15.56 -8.19 -14.24
N GLN A 249 -14.94 -7.26 -14.96
CA GLN A 249 -14.26 -6.11 -14.37
C GLN A 249 -15.20 -4.92 -14.24
N GLY A 250 -15.03 -4.08 -13.22
CA GLY A 250 -15.65 -2.76 -13.23
C GLY A 250 -15.08 -1.91 -14.38
N ILE A 251 -13.78 -1.65 -14.33
CA ILE A 251 -13.03 -0.93 -15.36
C ILE A 251 -11.80 -1.75 -15.74
N ALA A 252 -11.69 -2.15 -17.00
CA ALA A 252 -10.47 -2.77 -17.53
C ALA A 252 -9.62 -1.74 -18.27
N ILE A 253 -8.34 -1.61 -17.91
CA ILE A 253 -7.35 -0.77 -18.59
C ILE A 253 -6.47 -1.69 -19.43
N LEU A 254 -6.55 -1.51 -20.74
CA LEU A 254 -5.93 -2.41 -21.71
C LEU A 254 -4.62 -1.82 -22.23
N ALA A 255 -3.62 -2.67 -22.42
CA ALA A 255 -2.39 -2.31 -23.10
C ALA A 255 -2.69 -1.82 -24.54
N PRO A 256 -1.96 -0.82 -25.07
CA PRO A 256 -0.82 -0.13 -24.46
C PRO A 256 -1.18 1.22 -23.81
N SER A 257 -2.35 1.33 -23.17
CA SER A 257 -2.84 2.60 -22.60
C SER A 257 -1.89 3.18 -21.55
N HIS A 258 -1.73 4.50 -21.53
CA HIS A 258 -0.98 5.20 -20.49
C HIS A 258 -1.60 6.57 -20.17
N ASP A 259 -1.29 7.14 -19.00
CA ASP A 259 -1.90 8.39 -18.54
C ASP A 259 -3.42 8.27 -18.45
N VAL A 260 -3.87 7.26 -17.72
CA VAL A 260 -5.28 6.97 -17.48
C VAL A 260 -5.61 7.38 -16.05
N ILE A 261 -6.61 8.24 -15.88
CA ILE A 261 -7.11 8.66 -14.57
C ILE A 261 -8.49 8.07 -14.36
N ILE A 262 -8.66 7.31 -13.29
CA ILE A 262 -9.91 6.71 -12.86
C ILE A 262 -10.29 7.38 -11.54
N GLU A 263 -11.35 8.19 -11.53
CA GLU A 263 -11.69 8.98 -10.34
C GLU A 263 -13.17 9.13 -10.00
N ASP A 264 -13.48 9.24 -8.71
CA ASP A 264 -14.83 9.51 -8.20
C ASP A 264 -15.91 8.50 -8.65
N ASN A 265 -15.52 7.31 -9.13
CA ASN A 265 -16.46 6.26 -9.54
C ASN A 265 -16.96 5.47 -8.32
N ASP A 266 -18.14 4.89 -8.48
CA ASP A 266 -18.76 3.95 -7.55
C ASP A 266 -18.88 2.60 -8.27
N ILE A 267 -18.21 1.56 -7.77
CA ILE A 267 -17.99 0.28 -8.47
C ILE A 267 -18.37 -0.86 -7.54
N SER A 268 -19.38 -1.66 -7.94
CA SER A 268 -19.89 -2.78 -7.15
C SER A 268 -20.50 -3.92 -7.97
N GLY A 269 -20.66 -5.09 -7.33
CA GLY A 269 -21.28 -6.27 -7.93
C GLY A 269 -20.53 -6.82 -9.14
N PHE A 270 -19.23 -6.55 -9.25
CA PHE A 270 -18.39 -7.04 -10.33
C PHE A 270 -17.85 -8.45 -10.03
N GLY A 271 -17.38 -9.15 -11.05
CA GLY A 271 -16.80 -10.48 -10.94
C GLY A 271 -17.73 -11.59 -11.43
N SER A 272 -17.09 -12.62 -11.96
CA SER A 272 -17.64 -13.90 -12.41
C SER A 272 -17.22 -15.03 -11.45
N ALA A 273 -17.82 -16.21 -11.58
CA ALA A 273 -17.48 -17.41 -10.80
C ALA A 273 -17.22 -18.60 -11.73
N PRO A 274 -16.49 -19.64 -11.31
CA PRO A 274 -16.25 -20.83 -12.14
C PRO A 274 -17.47 -21.76 -12.28
N VAL A 275 -18.50 -21.63 -11.44
CA VAL A 275 -19.72 -22.47 -11.43
C VAL A 275 -21.00 -21.63 -11.39
N THR A 276 -22.06 -22.11 -12.07
CA THR A 276 -23.40 -21.48 -12.15
C THR A 276 -24.26 -21.68 -10.91
N THR A 277 -24.03 -22.74 -10.16
CA THR A 277 -24.81 -23.01 -8.95
C THR A 277 -24.24 -22.18 -7.82
N GLU A 278 -25.08 -21.34 -7.22
CA GLU A 278 -24.90 -20.86 -5.84
C GLU A 278 -25.00 -22.05 -4.87
N SER A 279 -24.24 -23.13 -5.11
CA SER A 279 -24.01 -24.15 -4.11
C SER A 279 -23.12 -23.49 -3.08
N PRO A 280 -23.62 -23.22 -1.88
CA PRO A 280 -22.79 -22.68 -0.81
C PRO A 280 -21.58 -23.57 -0.61
N ALA A 281 -20.45 -22.99 -0.18
CA ALA A 281 -19.52 -23.78 0.61
C ALA A 281 -20.29 -24.45 1.77
N THR A 282 -19.91 -25.69 2.10
CA THR A 282 -20.55 -26.49 3.16
C THR A 282 -20.70 -25.67 4.45
N ALA A 283 -21.87 -25.75 5.09
CA ALA A 283 -22.13 -25.04 6.34
C ALA A 283 -21.08 -25.42 7.41
N GLY A 284 -20.35 -24.42 7.93
CA GLY A 284 -19.34 -24.59 8.97
C GLY A 284 -18.01 -23.88 8.70
N ASP A 285 -17.65 -23.68 7.42
CA ASP A 285 -16.31 -23.24 7.01
C ASP A 285 -16.29 -21.91 6.22
N VAL A 286 -17.39 -21.16 6.25
CA VAL A 286 -17.52 -19.83 5.63
C VAL A 286 -18.39 -18.92 6.51
N PRO A 287 -18.10 -17.60 6.58
CA PRO A 287 -18.85 -16.67 7.42
C PRO A 287 -20.34 -16.59 7.10
N THR A 288 -20.74 -16.91 5.86
CA THR A 288 -22.13 -17.07 5.45
C THR A 288 -22.25 -18.30 4.53
N ASN A 289 -23.40 -18.98 4.56
CA ASN A 289 -23.74 -20.06 3.62
C ASN A 289 -24.06 -19.53 2.20
N LYS A 290 -23.48 -18.39 1.80
CA LYS A 290 -23.67 -17.75 0.49
C LYS A 290 -22.38 -17.34 -0.20
N ILE A 291 -21.21 -17.70 0.35
CA ILE A 291 -19.96 -17.49 -0.36
C ILE A 291 -19.91 -18.44 -1.55
N VAL A 292 -20.06 -17.87 -2.73
CA VAL A 292 -19.65 -18.48 -3.99
C VAL A 292 -18.28 -17.89 -4.30
N PRO A 293 -17.20 -18.68 -4.31
CA PRO A 293 -15.88 -18.18 -4.68
C PRO A 293 -15.89 -17.63 -6.10
N GLY A 294 -15.40 -16.40 -6.26
CA GLY A 294 -15.27 -15.77 -7.58
C GLY A 294 -14.04 -16.28 -8.34
N ASN A 295 -13.93 -15.89 -9.60
CA ASN A 295 -12.69 -16.03 -10.35
C ASN A 295 -11.60 -15.15 -9.72
N TYR A 296 -10.45 -15.75 -9.48
CA TYR A 296 -9.31 -15.11 -8.85
C TYR A 296 -8.81 -13.91 -9.68
N MET A 297 -8.47 -12.81 -9.00
CA MET A 297 -7.88 -11.58 -9.60
C MET A 297 -8.78 -10.82 -10.59
N GLU A 298 -10.08 -11.12 -10.67
CA GLU A 298 -11.03 -10.14 -11.23
C GLU A 298 -11.17 -8.95 -10.28
N ALA A 299 -11.50 -7.76 -10.78
CA ALA A 299 -11.39 -6.55 -10.00
C ALA A 299 -12.38 -5.45 -10.37
N GLY A 300 -12.58 -4.56 -9.41
CA GLY A 300 -13.31 -3.31 -9.62
C GLY A 300 -12.57 -2.44 -10.64
N ILE A 301 -11.24 -2.36 -10.49
CA ILE A 301 -10.35 -1.77 -11.49
C ILE A 301 -9.23 -2.75 -11.81
N TYR A 302 -9.16 -3.14 -13.06
CA TYR A 302 -8.31 -4.20 -13.55
C TYR A 302 -7.35 -3.67 -14.60
N CYS A 303 -6.07 -3.99 -14.44
CA CYS A 303 -5.04 -3.81 -15.43
C CYS A 303 -4.41 -5.18 -15.68
N GLU A 304 -4.38 -5.62 -16.93
CA GLU A 304 -3.58 -6.78 -17.31
C GLU A 304 -2.84 -6.49 -18.58
N ASN A 305 -1.59 -6.94 -18.60
CA ASN A 305 -0.83 -6.99 -19.83
C ASN A 305 -0.32 -8.41 -20.10
N SER A 306 -0.66 -8.93 -21.28
CA SER A 306 -0.09 -10.18 -21.81
C SER A 306 1.13 -9.95 -22.71
N GLN A 307 1.48 -8.69 -22.98
CA GLN A 307 2.58 -8.33 -23.88
C GLN A 307 3.92 -8.29 -23.15
N SER A 308 4.92 -8.97 -23.73
CA SER A 308 6.27 -9.02 -23.19
C SER A 308 7.05 -7.72 -23.34
N ASN A 309 6.66 -6.82 -24.26
CA ASN A 309 7.40 -5.57 -24.51
C ASN A 309 7.15 -4.53 -23.40
N PRO A 310 8.18 -4.16 -22.61
CA PRO A 310 8.05 -3.19 -21.52
C PRO A 310 7.44 -1.84 -21.95
N ASP A 311 7.76 -1.34 -23.15
CA ASP A 311 7.28 -0.03 -23.64
C ASP A 311 5.78 0.01 -23.93
N GLN A 312 5.17 -1.17 -24.11
CA GLN A 312 3.76 -1.34 -24.40
C GLN A 312 2.95 -1.69 -23.14
N ARG A 313 3.59 -1.81 -21.97
CA ARG A 313 2.88 -2.02 -20.72
C ARG A 313 2.08 -0.78 -20.33
N VAL A 314 0.93 -1.03 -19.72
CA VAL A 314 0.10 0.04 -19.16
C VAL A 314 0.89 0.73 -18.05
N ARG A 315 1.08 2.05 -18.15
CA ARG A 315 1.89 2.84 -17.20
C ARG A 315 1.23 4.16 -16.87
N ARG A 316 1.62 4.81 -15.77
CA ARG A 316 1.08 6.12 -15.36
C ARG A 316 -0.44 6.11 -15.22
N VAL A 317 -0.93 5.13 -14.45
CA VAL A 317 -2.35 5.05 -14.09
C VAL A 317 -2.55 5.70 -12.74
N VAL A 318 -3.55 6.59 -12.66
CA VAL A 318 -3.99 7.22 -11.43
C VAL A 318 -5.36 6.65 -11.07
N ILE A 319 -5.46 5.97 -9.94
CA ILE A 319 -6.72 5.49 -9.37
C ILE A 319 -6.97 6.29 -8.11
N GLN A 320 -7.94 7.21 -8.15
CA GLN A 320 -8.18 8.07 -7.01
C GLN A 320 -9.64 8.30 -6.65
N ARG A 321 -9.95 8.38 -5.35
CA ARG A 321 -11.28 8.81 -4.90
C ARG A 321 -12.44 7.92 -5.39
N ASN A 322 -12.16 6.66 -5.74
CA ASN A 322 -13.19 5.71 -6.09
C ASN A 322 -13.73 5.02 -4.83
N ARG A 323 -15.02 4.71 -4.83
CA ARG A 323 -15.63 3.71 -3.94
C ARG A 323 -15.66 2.39 -4.68
N ILE A 324 -14.95 1.38 -4.17
CA ILE A 324 -14.90 0.05 -4.77
C ILE A 324 -15.33 -0.93 -3.70
N HIS A 325 -16.49 -1.57 -3.89
CA HIS A 325 -17.07 -2.34 -2.81
C HIS A 325 -17.96 -3.49 -3.28
N ASP A 326 -18.15 -4.45 -2.38
CA ASP A 326 -19.07 -5.57 -2.55
C ASP A 326 -18.92 -6.24 -3.95
N PRO A 327 -17.79 -6.92 -4.23
CA PRO A 327 -17.69 -7.78 -5.40
C PRO A 327 -18.85 -8.77 -5.37
N ARG A 328 -19.33 -9.18 -6.54
CA ARG A 328 -20.48 -10.08 -6.66
C ARG A 328 -20.29 -11.36 -5.85
N TYR A 329 -19.08 -11.87 -5.88
CA TYR A 329 -18.65 -13.12 -5.28
C TYR A 329 -17.56 -12.85 -4.24
N GLY A 330 -17.75 -13.34 -3.03
CA GLY A 330 -16.77 -13.20 -1.95
C GLY A 330 -15.66 -14.25 -2.01
N SER A 331 -14.55 -13.94 -1.36
CA SER A 331 -13.46 -14.89 -1.12
C SER A 331 -13.76 -15.83 0.04
N ILE A 332 -13.15 -17.01 0.02
CA ILE A 332 -12.97 -17.85 1.23
C ILE A 332 -11.91 -17.24 2.15
N HIS A 333 -11.84 -17.74 3.39
CA HIS A 333 -10.87 -17.33 4.40
C HIS A 333 -9.84 -18.44 4.68
N TRP A 334 -8.73 -18.06 5.31
CA TRP A 334 -7.58 -18.93 5.59
C TRP A 334 -7.87 -20.15 6.48
N GLY A 335 -8.89 -20.09 7.33
CA GLY A 335 -9.40 -21.26 8.07
C GLY A 335 -9.86 -22.41 7.16
N TYR A 336 -10.20 -22.12 5.91
CA TYR A 336 -10.58 -23.11 4.90
C TYR A 336 -9.47 -23.35 3.87
N ALA A 337 -9.07 -22.32 3.11
CA ALA A 337 -7.93 -22.36 2.19
C ALA A 337 -7.44 -20.94 1.87
N HIS A 338 -6.44 -20.81 1.00
CA HIS A 338 -5.98 -19.51 0.52
C HIS A 338 -7.16 -18.71 -0.07
N PRO A 339 -7.37 -17.45 0.35
CA PRO A 339 -8.39 -16.57 -0.23
C PRO A 339 -8.33 -16.54 -1.75
N ASN A 340 -9.50 -16.64 -2.40
CA ASN A 340 -9.64 -16.85 -3.83
C ASN A 340 -10.90 -16.15 -4.39
N SER A 341 -10.82 -14.85 -4.66
CA SER A 341 -11.89 -14.16 -5.39
C SER A 341 -11.37 -12.87 -6.01
N ALA A 342 -12.30 -12.00 -6.36
CA ALA A 342 -12.04 -10.68 -6.83
C ALA A 342 -11.27 -9.83 -5.80
N GLN A 343 -10.49 -8.89 -6.33
CA GLN A 343 -9.81 -7.83 -5.59
C GLN A 343 -10.50 -6.48 -5.87
N ALA A 344 -10.20 -5.43 -5.12
CA ALA A 344 -10.73 -4.10 -5.48
C ALA A 344 -9.95 -3.50 -6.66
N VAL A 345 -8.62 -3.62 -6.62
CA VAL A 345 -7.71 -3.22 -7.69
C VAL A 345 -6.73 -4.36 -7.98
N THR A 346 -6.60 -4.74 -9.24
CA THR A 346 -5.63 -5.75 -9.69
C THR A 346 -4.79 -5.21 -10.83
N PHE A 347 -3.47 -5.29 -10.71
CA PHE A 347 -2.52 -4.98 -11.78
C PHE A 347 -1.65 -6.20 -12.07
N ASN A 348 -1.96 -6.91 -13.14
CA ASN A 348 -1.24 -8.13 -13.54
C ASN A 348 -0.29 -7.81 -14.70
N HIS A 349 1.03 -7.85 -14.44
CA HIS A 349 2.08 -7.55 -15.43
C HIS A 349 1.99 -6.15 -16.08
N CYS A 350 1.38 -5.20 -15.38
CA CYS A 350 1.36 -3.80 -15.81
C CYS A 350 2.74 -3.15 -15.63
N GLY A 351 2.88 -1.95 -16.20
CA GLY A 351 4.12 -1.19 -16.17
C GLY A 351 4.38 -0.57 -14.80
N ASP A 352 4.92 0.63 -14.81
CA ASP A 352 5.36 1.33 -13.62
C ASP A 352 4.74 2.73 -13.49
N ASN A 353 5.17 3.42 -12.44
CA ASN A 353 4.85 4.81 -12.17
C ASN A 353 3.34 5.06 -11.98
N HIS A 354 2.69 4.22 -11.18
CA HIS A 354 1.28 4.29 -10.85
C HIS A 354 1.02 5.09 -9.57
N VAL A 355 -0.19 5.64 -9.42
CA VAL A 355 -0.63 6.29 -8.18
C VAL A 355 -2.02 5.78 -7.82
N ILE A 356 -2.15 5.12 -6.67
CA ILE A 356 -3.41 4.61 -6.14
C ILE A 356 -3.69 5.31 -4.81
N ARG A 357 -4.60 6.29 -4.80
CA ARG A 357 -4.76 7.17 -3.64
C ARG A 357 -6.17 7.59 -3.29
N TYR A 358 -6.42 7.82 -2.01
CA TYR A 358 -7.70 8.38 -1.54
C TYR A 358 -8.91 7.53 -1.96
N ASN A 359 -8.77 6.23 -2.20
CA ASN A 359 -9.89 5.35 -2.50
C ASN A 359 -10.49 4.83 -1.19
N THR A 360 -11.80 4.56 -1.19
CA THR A 360 -12.45 3.81 -0.12
C THR A 360 -12.83 2.43 -0.67
N ILE A 361 -12.24 1.39 -0.08
CA ILE A 361 -12.43 -0.01 -0.42
C ILE A 361 -13.07 -0.69 0.79
N TYR A 362 -14.22 -1.33 0.59
CA TYR A 362 -14.92 -2.02 1.67
C TYR A 362 -15.83 -3.13 1.12
N SER A 363 -16.26 -4.04 1.98
CA SER A 363 -17.23 -5.06 1.60
C SER A 363 -18.01 -5.55 2.80
N THR A 364 -19.21 -6.02 2.54
CA THR A 364 -20.09 -6.66 3.51
C THR A 364 -19.81 -8.16 3.61
N ALA A 365 -20.18 -8.79 4.74
CA ALA A 365 -19.97 -10.22 4.93
C ALA A 365 -20.63 -11.04 3.82
N GLY A 366 -19.89 -11.99 3.26
CA GLY A 366 -20.27 -12.75 2.06
C GLY A 366 -19.67 -12.20 0.76
N HIS A 367 -19.18 -10.96 0.77
CA HIS A 367 -18.59 -10.27 -0.38
C HIS A 367 -17.14 -9.83 -0.14
N TYR A 368 -16.43 -10.41 0.83
CA TYR A 368 -15.07 -9.97 1.12
C TYR A 368 -14.13 -10.22 -0.05
N PHE A 369 -13.18 -9.31 -0.23
CA PHE A 369 -12.14 -9.43 -1.23
C PHE A 369 -11.15 -10.55 -0.88
N GLY A 370 -10.46 -11.07 -1.90
CA GLY A 370 -9.19 -11.79 -1.69
C GLY A 370 -8.16 -10.82 -1.14
N ASP A 371 -7.73 -9.88 -2.00
CA ASP A 371 -6.87 -8.75 -1.67
C ASP A 371 -7.59 -7.42 -1.92
N GLY A 372 -7.21 -6.38 -1.19
CA GLY A 372 -7.74 -5.03 -1.42
C GLY A 372 -7.16 -4.45 -2.71
N ILE A 373 -5.86 -4.16 -2.68
CA ILE A 373 -5.08 -3.69 -3.82
C ILE A 373 -3.96 -4.69 -4.04
N GLY A 374 -3.92 -5.35 -5.19
CA GLY A 374 -2.92 -6.37 -5.48
C GLY A 374 -2.60 -6.52 -6.95
N GLY A 375 -1.89 -7.59 -7.28
CA GLY A 375 -1.42 -7.78 -8.63
C GLY A 375 -0.34 -8.85 -8.76
N GLY A 376 -0.08 -9.22 -10.00
CA GLY A 376 0.89 -10.27 -10.32
C GLY A 376 2.10 -9.75 -11.09
N SER A 377 3.23 -10.46 -11.06
CA SER A 377 3.46 -11.72 -10.33
C SER A 377 4.22 -11.51 -9.03
N ASN A 378 3.78 -12.17 -7.96
CA ASN A 378 4.49 -12.26 -6.69
C ASN A 378 5.84 -12.95 -6.91
N PHE A 379 6.81 -12.72 -6.01
CA PHE A 379 8.12 -13.38 -6.08
C PHE A 379 8.85 -13.20 -7.43
N SER A 380 8.75 -12.02 -8.05
CA SER A 380 9.35 -11.69 -9.36
C SER A 380 10.24 -10.42 -9.31
N PHE A 381 10.93 -10.07 -10.41
CA PHE A 381 11.62 -8.79 -10.60
C PHE A 381 10.77 -7.74 -11.34
N GLU A 382 9.45 -7.93 -11.40
CA GLU A 382 8.51 -6.92 -11.90
C GLU A 382 7.43 -6.73 -10.84
N GLY A 383 6.51 -7.70 -10.77
CA GLY A 383 5.39 -7.72 -9.83
C GLY A 383 4.57 -6.43 -9.85
N PHE A 384 3.84 -6.20 -8.77
CA PHE A 384 3.03 -5.02 -8.60
C PHE A 384 3.49 -4.25 -7.34
N PRO A 385 3.56 -2.90 -7.39
CA PRO A 385 3.30 -1.99 -8.51
C PRO A 385 4.53 -1.73 -9.38
N ASN A 386 5.48 -2.68 -9.40
CA ASN A 386 6.74 -2.59 -10.13
C ASN A 386 7.65 -1.46 -9.61
N ALA A 387 7.70 -0.32 -10.27
CA ALA A 387 8.62 0.76 -9.95
C ALA A 387 7.93 2.12 -9.80
N ASP A 388 8.57 3.01 -9.05
CA ASP A 388 8.25 4.43 -8.91
C ASP A 388 6.78 4.76 -8.64
N SER A 389 6.07 3.87 -7.94
CA SER A 389 4.62 3.96 -7.73
C SER A 389 4.24 4.34 -6.30
N ASP A 390 3.12 5.05 -6.16
CA ASP A 390 2.55 5.50 -4.88
C ASP A 390 1.26 4.77 -4.55
N ILE A 391 1.11 4.30 -3.31
CA ILE A 391 -0.15 3.80 -2.76
C ILE A 391 -0.43 4.52 -1.44
N HIS A 392 -1.35 5.48 -1.41
CA HIS A 392 -1.48 6.34 -0.23
C HIS A 392 -2.86 6.93 0.07
N GLY A 393 -3.12 7.22 1.34
CA GLY A 393 -4.38 7.88 1.73
C GLY A 393 -5.64 7.04 1.50
N ASN A 394 -5.50 5.74 1.21
CA ASN A 394 -6.64 4.85 1.02
C ASN A 394 -7.24 4.43 2.37
N ASP A 395 -8.53 4.14 2.36
CA ASP A 395 -9.27 3.49 3.46
C ASP A 395 -9.71 2.11 2.96
N ILE A 396 -9.17 1.03 3.54
CA ILE A 396 -9.30 -0.33 3.01
C ILE A 396 -9.79 -1.29 4.10
N SER A 397 -10.89 -2.00 3.81
CA SER A 397 -11.48 -3.00 4.70
C SER A 397 -12.18 -4.15 3.99
N GLY A 398 -12.47 -5.22 4.72
CA GLY A 398 -13.23 -6.37 4.20
C GLY A 398 -12.39 -7.25 3.27
N VAL A 399 -11.16 -7.57 3.71
CA VAL A 399 -10.17 -8.30 2.89
C VAL A 399 -9.69 -9.55 3.64
N PHE A 400 -9.85 -10.74 3.05
CA PHE A 400 -9.45 -11.98 3.72
C PHE A 400 -7.96 -12.30 3.63
N ASP A 401 -7.23 -11.70 2.72
CA ASP A 401 -5.78 -11.82 2.60
C ASP A 401 -5.09 -10.47 2.84
N ASP A 402 -4.48 -9.88 1.80
CA ASP A 402 -3.62 -8.70 1.94
C ASP A 402 -4.39 -7.41 1.57
N ALA A 403 -4.48 -6.43 2.49
CA ALA A 403 -5.15 -5.16 2.19
C ALA A 403 -4.43 -4.42 1.05
N ILE A 404 -3.10 -4.46 1.07
CA ILE A 404 -2.22 -4.05 -0.03
C ILE A 404 -1.19 -5.17 -0.25
N GLU A 405 -1.29 -5.88 -1.36
CA GLU A 405 -0.28 -6.79 -1.86
C GLU A 405 0.62 -6.01 -2.82
N SER A 406 1.83 -5.66 -2.38
CA SER A 406 2.83 -4.93 -3.17
C SER A 406 4.08 -5.81 -3.23
N GLU A 407 4.09 -6.79 -4.13
CA GLU A 407 5.12 -7.83 -4.20
C GLU A 407 5.86 -7.81 -5.54
N GLY A 408 7.15 -8.17 -5.53
CA GLY A 408 8.02 -8.15 -6.69
C GLY A 408 9.05 -7.03 -6.64
N ALA A 409 9.27 -6.32 -7.77
CA ALA A 409 10.38 -5.37 -7.93
C ALA A 409 10.40 -4.31 -6.82
N ASN A 410 9.26 -3.66 -6.61
CA ASN A 410 9.08 -2.66 -5.56
C ASN A 410 10.16 -1.56 -5.57
N ARG A 411 10.58 -1.13 -6.76
CA ARG A 411 11.72 -0.22 -6.94
C ARG A 411 11.28 1.22 -6.76
N ASN A 412 11.73 1.91 -5.70
CA ASN A 412 11.23 3.25 -5.33
C ASN A 412 9.70 3.33 -5.16
N VAL A 413 9.09 2.23 -4.70
CA VAL A 413 7.65 2.19 -4.38
C VAL A 413 7.41 2.80 -3.01
N ARG A 414 6.40 3.66 -2.88
CA ARG A 414 6.10 4.38 -1.63
C ARG A 414 4.65 4.15 -1.22
N ILE A 415 4.45 3.59 -0.04
CA ILE A 415 3.16 3.19 0.51
C ILE A 415 2.97 3.96 1.82
N TRP A 416 2.07 4.94 1.87
CA TRP A 416 1.95 5.76 3.08
C TRP A 416 0.56 6.25 3.42
N GLY A 417 0.36 6.55 4.70
CA GLY A 417 -0.86 7.20 5.14
C GLY A 417 -2.13 6.44 4.75
N ASN A 418 -2.07 5.11 4.62
CA ASN A 418 -3.27 4.29 4.42
C ASN A 418 -3.86 3.88 5.77
N TYR A 419 -5.19 3.83 5.84
CA TYR A 419 -5.93 3.25 6.95
C TYR A 419 -6.46 1.89 6.52
N LEU A 420 -5.98 0.84 7.19
CA LEU A 420 -6.29 -0.55 6.89
C LEU A 420 -7.02 -1.10 8.10
N HIS A 421 -8.20 -1.66 7.95
CA HIS A 421 -8.95 -2.18 9.09
C HIS A 421 -9.86 -3.32 8.65
N HIS A 422 -10.09 -4.31 9.51
CA HIS A 422 -10.85 -5.52 9.13
C HIS A 422 -10.27 -6.24 7.92
N VAL A 423 -8.98 -6.54 8.03
CA VAL A 423 -8.17 -7.24 7.02
C VAL A 423 -7.34 -8.32 7.71
N LEU A 424 -6.89 -9.36 7.00
CA LEU A 424 -6.00 -10.34 7.62
C LEU A 424 -4.57 -9.81 7.73
N ALA A 425 -4.01 -9.39 6.61
CA ALA A 425 -2.69 -8.78 6.55
C ALA A 425 -2.80 -7.34 6.05
N GLY A 426 -2.05 -6.44 6.69
CA GLY A 426 -2.07 -5.03 6.32
C GLY A 426 -1.42 -4.80 4.95
N ILE A 427 -0.11 -4.94 4.88
CA ILE A 427 0.68 -4.72 3.66
C ILE A 427 1.60 -5.91 3.45
N ALA A 428 1.40 -6.64 2.36
CA ALA A 428 2.28 -7.71 1.93
C ALA A 428 3.35 -7.20 0.98
N LEU A 429 4.57 -7.61 1.28
CA LEU A 429 5.82 -7.33 0.58
C LEU A 429 6.64 -8.64 0.55
N ALA A 430 6.00 -9.79 0.30
CA ALA A 430 6.62 -11.11 0.18
C ALA A 430 6.82 -11.45 -1.31
N THR A 431 7.82 -10.91 -2.00
CA THR A 431 9.03 -10.25 -1.48
C THR A 431 9.32 -8.91 -2.15
N VAL A 432 10.30 -8.18 -1.63
CA VAL A 432 10.91 -6.99 -2.25
C VAL A 432 12.18 -7.43 -2.96
N SER A 433 12.13 -7.56 -4.28
CA SER A 433 13.23 -8.15 -5.05
C SER A 433 14.28 -7.13 -5.47
N GLU A 434 13.88 -5.93 -5.88
CA GLU A 434 14.80 -4.87 -6.28
C GLU A 434 14.91 -3.77 -5.23
N GLY A 435 13.79 -3.20 -4.80
CA GLY A 435 13.76 -2.12 -3.80
C GLY A 435 14.45 -0.82 -4.24
N PRO A 436 14.48 0.23 -3.39
CA PRO A 436 13.87 0.24 -2.07
C PRO A 436 12.35 0.42 -2.15
N VAL A 437 11.63 -0.25 -1.24
CA VAL A 437 10.24 0.10 -0.90
C VAL A 437 10.20 0.90 0.39
N TYR A 438 9.24 1.82 0.50
CA TYR A 438 8.99 2.62 1.68
C TYR A 438 7.56 2.41 2.14
N ALA A 439 7.38 1.86 3.34
CA ALA A 439 6.10 1.85 4.03
C ALA A 439 6.16 2.80 5.22
N PHE A 440 5.41 3.91 5.16
CA PHE A 440 5.45 4.89 6.24
C PHE A 440 4.12 5.51 6.60
N ARG A 441 3.91 5.88 7.87
CA ARG A 441 2.66 6.53 8.31
C ARG A 441 1.38 5.73 8.02
N ASN A 442 1.47 4.43 7.76
CA ASN A 442 0.30 3.58 7.62
C ASN A 442 -0.24 3.20 9.00
N ILE A 443 -1.54 2.93 9.05
CA ILE A 443 -2.25 2.53 10.26
C ILE A 443 -3.00 1.24 9.98
N LEU A 444 -2.75 0.22 10.80
CA LEU A 444 -3.57 -0.99 10.86
C LEU A 444 -4.48 -0.93 12.08
N GLY A 445 -5.79 -0.97 11.86
CA GLY A 445 -6.84 -0.87 12.86
C GLY A 445 -7.09 -2.17 13.60
N ASP A 446 -7.51 -3.21 12.89
CA ASP A 446 -7.95 -4.48 13.44
C ASP A 446 -7.86 -5.61 12.41
N THR A 447 -7.75 -6.84 12.92
CA THR A 447 -7.57 -8.07 12.12
C THR A 447 -8.26 -9.30 12.72
N ALA A 448 -8.74 -9.22 13.97
CA ALA A 448 -9.44 -10.32 14.63
C ALA A 448 -10.70 -10.70 13.84
N GLY A 449 -10.95 -12.00 13.67
CA GLY A 449 -12.04 -12.50 12.83
C GLY A 449 -11.70 -12.68 11.35
N MET A 450 -10.52 -12.27 10.87
CA MET A 450 -10.20 -12.37 9.44
C MET A 450 -9.51 -13.68 9.04
N THR A 451 -8.81 -14.36 9.96
CA THR A 451 -8.23 -15.69 9.69
C THR A 451 -9.34 -16.75 9.60
N ASP A 452 -10.18 -16.78 10.63
CA ASP A 452 -11.28 -17.70 10.80
C ASP A 452 -12.45 -16.98 11.50
N PRO A 453 -13.35 -16.35 10.73
CA PRO A 453 -14.47 -15.58 11.26
C PRO A 453 -15.49 -16.42 12.02
N VAL A 454 -15.51 -17.75 11.82
CA VAL A 454 -16.50 -18.66 12.42
C VAL A 454 -15.96 -19.39 13.65
N ALA A 455 -14.69 -19.17 14.02
CA ALA A 455 -14.11 -19.75 15.21
C ALA A 455 -14.90 -19.37 16.48
N ALA A 456 -15.20 -20.38 17.30
CA ALA A 456 -15.97 -20.22 18.53
C ALA A 456 -15.27 -19.30 19.56
N ASN A 457 -13.94 -19.21 19.49
CA ASN A 457 -13.13 -18.31 20.28
C ASN A 457 -12.07 -17.64 19.41
N GLN A 458 -12.14 -16.33 19.24
CA GLN A 458 -11.17 -15.60 18.43
C GLN A 458 -9.78 -15.53 19.10
N ASP A 459 -9.70 -15.61 20.42
CA ASP A 459 -8.39 -15.66 21.11
C ASP A 459 -7.58 -16.93 20.75
N ALA A 460 -8.23 -17.94 20.16
CA ALA A 460 -7.60 -19.21 19.78
C ALA A 460 -7.14 -19.26 18.30
N VAL A 461 -7.43 -18.23 17.50
CA VAL A 461 -7.06 -18.18 16.08
C VAL A 461 -6.07 -17.04 15.81
N GLY A 462 -5.43 -17.07 14.64
CA GLY A 462 -4.48 -16.04 14.26
C GLY A 462 -5.17 -14.67 14.12
N HIS A 463 -4.51 -13.60 14.57
CA HIS A 463 -4.92 -12.22 14.31
C HIS A 463 -4.06 -11.58 13.21
N GLY A 464 -3.56 -12.34 12.24
CA GLY A 464 -2.79 -11.79 11.13
C GLY A 464 -1.60 -10.90 11.52
N VAL A 465 -1.15 -10.06 10.58
CA VAL A 465 0.10 -9.30 10.68
C VAL A 465 -0.01 -7.94 10.00
N PHE A 466 0.78 -6.95 10.43
CA PHE A 466 0.84 -5.68 9.69
C PHE A 466 1.61 -5.82 8.39
N PHE A 467 2.85 -6.31 8.44
CA PHE A 467 3.72 -6.49 7.29
C PHE A 467 4.09 -7.96 7.11
N LYS A 468 3.74 -8.50 5.94
CA LYS A 468 4.12 -9.85 5.49
C LYS A 468 5.31 -9.73 4.54
N LEU A 469 6.41 -10.41 4.85
CA LEU A 469 7.72 -10.19 4.24
C LEU A 469 8.36 -11.51 3.78
N GLY A 470 9.34 -11.37 2.88
CA GLY A 470 10.31 -12.39 2.54
C GLY A 470 9.87 -13.36 1.46
N SER A 471 10.76 -14.27 1.08
CA SER A 471 10.48 -15.32 0.10
C SER A 471 11.23 -16.61 0.44
N ARG A 472 10.59 -17.75 0.19
CA ARG A 472 11.26 -19.05 0.16
C ARG A 472 12.14 -19.24 -1.08
N GLU A 473 11.95 -18.41 -2.10
CA GLU A 473 12.76 -18.35 -3.31
C GLU A 473 13.92 -17.35 -3.13
N PRO A 474 15.16 -17.80 -2.86
CA PRO A 474 16.22 -16.88 -2.46
C PRO A 474 16.62 -15.89 -3.54
N ILE A 475 16.40 -16.21 -4.82
CA ILE A 475 16.81 -15.38 -5.97
C ILE A 475 16.12 -14.02 -6.00
N VAL A 476 14.88 -13.95 -5.49
CA VAL A 476 14.09 -12.71 -5.46
C VAL A 476 14.17 -11.97 -4.13
N ASN A 477 15.07 -12.36 -3.23
CA ASN A 477 15.34 -11.61 -2.01
C ASN A 477 16.47 -10.59 -2.19
N GLY A 478 16.55 -9.63 -1.26
CA GLY A 478 17.68 -8.71 -1.14
C GLY A 478 17.37 -7.25 -1.50
N GLY A 479 16.17 -6.96 -2.02
CA GLY A 479 15.70 -5.59 -2.15
C GLY A 479 15.54 -4.94 -0.76
N ARG A 480 15.81 -3.64 -0.66
CA ARG A 480 15.70 -2.91 0.60
C ARG A 480 14.24 -2.56 0.92
N ALA A 481 13.85 -2.71 2.19
CA ALA A 481 12.55 -2.26 2.67
C ALA A 481 12.70 -1.32 3.86
N TYR A 482 12.04 -0.16 3.82
CA TYR A 482 12.02 0.83 4.89
C TYR A 482 10.63 0.90 5.52
N PHE A 483 10.55 0.69 6.83
CA PHE A 483 9.33 0.82 7.63
C PHE A 483 9.49 1.99 8.58
N PHE A 484 8.85 3.13 8.31
CA PHE A 484 9.00 4.33 9.13
C PHE A 484 7.69 4.83 9.68
N HIS A 485 7.61 5.17 10.96
CA HIS A 485 6.41 5.84 11.48
C HIS A 485 5.10 5.08 11.19
N ASN A 486 5.02 3.75 11.23
CA ASN A 486 3.73 3.07 11.08
C ASN A 486 3.12 2.75 12.45
N THR A 487 1.80 2.71 12.55
CA THR A 487 1.08 2.43 13.80
C THR A 487 0.25 1.16 13.66
N ASN A 488 0.57 0.13 14.44
CA ASN A 488 -0.34 -1.00 14.64
C ASN A 488 -1.24 -0.68 15.84
N LEU A 489 -2.55 -0.67 15.64
CA LEU A 489 -3.51 -0.43 16.71
C LEU A 489 -3.87 -1.73 17.41
N GLN A 490 -4.33 -1.60 18.66
CA GLN A 490 -4.78 -2.72 19.49
C GLN A 490 -6.12 -2.35 20.13
N PRO A 491 -7.23 -2.34 19.35
CA PRO A 491 -8.54 -2.03 19.88
C PRO A 491 -8.88 -2.95 21.05
N PRO A 492 -9.54 -2.43 22.11
CA PRO A 492 -9.85 -3.22 23.30
C PRO A 492 -10.63 -4.50 22.98
N PRO A 493 -10.44 -5.59 23.74
CA PRO A 493 -11.26 -6.80 23.60
C PRO A 493 -12.75 -6.48 23.81
N ILE A 494 -13.61 -7.23 23.12
CA ILE A 494 -15.07 -7.19 23.27
C ILE A 494 -15.60 -8.50 23.85
N GLY A 495 -16.71 -8.42 24.57
CA GLY A 495 -17.34 -9.60 25.17
C GLY A 495 -16.41 -10.32 26.16
N ASN A 496 -16.18 -11.61 25.93
CA ASN A 496 -15.34 -12.46 26.78
C ASN A 496 -13.91 -12.65 26.24
N LEU A 497 -13.53 -11.93 25.18
CA LEU A 497 -12.17 -12.02 24.63
C LEU A 497 -11.15 -11.48 25.64
N GLN A 498 -10.00 -12.13 25.69
CA GLN A 498 -8.88 -11.77 26.55
C GLN A 498 -7.92 -10.82 25.85
N TYR A 499 -7.75 -10.96 24.53
CA TYR A 499 -6.76 -10.23 23.77
C TYR A 499 -7.38 -9.07 22.96
N PRO A 500 -6.63 -7.98 22.74
CA PRO A 500 -7.04 -6.92 21.82
C PRO A 500 -7.31 -7.44 20.40
N LEU A 501 -8.08 -6.67 19.64
CA LEU A 501 -8.58 -7.08 18.30
C LEU A 501 -7.61 -6.75 17.15
N GLY A 502 -6.45 -6.19 17.49
CA GLY A 502 -5.41 -5.81 16.54
C GLY A 502 -4.51 -6.97 16.12
N ALA A 503 -3.55 -6.67 15.25
CA ALA A 503 -2.70 -7.69 14.67
C ALA A 503 -1.79 -8.38 15.70
N ALA A 504 -1.53 -9.68 15.48
CA ALA A 504 -0.64 -10.47 16.32
C ALA A 504 0.84 -10.17 16.03
N GLY A 505 1.18 -9.71 14.83
CA GLY A 505 2.54 -9.34 14.42
C GLY A 505 2.61 -8.00 13.70
N PHE A 506 3.81 -7.41 13.67
CA PHE A 506 4.12 -6.20 12.94
C PHE A 506 4.98 -6.49 11.71
N LEU A 507 6.24 -6.95 11.86
CA LEU A 507 7.06 -7.42 10.73
C LEU A 507 7.14 -8.93 10.80
N THR A 508 6.70 -9.64 9.77
CA THR A 508 6.67 -11.11 9.80
C THR A 508 7.15 -11.73 8.50
N LYS A 509 7.97 -12.77 8.62
CA LYS A 509 8.52 -13.63 7.56
C LYS A 509 7.49 -14.54 6.85
N GLY A 510 6.26 -14.06 6.64
CA GLY A 510 5.15 -14.87 6.10
C GLY A 510 5.48 -15.53 4.74
N GLY A 511 6.28 -14.86 3.91
CA GLY A 511 6.71 -15.39 2.61
C GLY A 511 7.98 -16.24 2.64
N GLY A 512 8.78 -16.18 3.70
CA GLY A 512 10.04 -16.95 3.83
C GLY A 512 11.21 -16.10 4.30
N ASP A 513 12.40 -16.34 3.76
CA ASP A 513 13.64 -15.65 4.13
C ASP A 513 13.51 -14.13 3.92
N THR A 514 14.02 -13.36 4.88
CA THR A 514 14.08 -11.90 4.83
C THR A 514 15.53 -11.42 4.98
N CYS A 515 15.83 -10.23 4.50
CA CYS A 515 17.06 -9.46 4.77
C CYS A 515 16.85 -8.02 4.30
N ASN A 516 17.83 -7.14 4.58
CA ASN A 516 17.85 -5.76 4.09
C ASN A 516 16.61 -4.93 4.50
N VAL A 517 15.99 -5.29 5.62
CA VAL A 517 14.88 -4.55 6.23
C VAL A 517 15.42 -3.50 7.18
N VAL A 518 14.89 -2.28 7.11
CA VAL A 518 15.18 -1.18 8.04
C VAL A 518 13.86 -0.73 8.65
N SER A 519 13.77 -0.66 9.98
CA SER A 519 12.62 -0.05 10.67
C SER A 519 13.08 1.05 11.62
N ARG A 520 12.33 2.16 11.67
CA ARG A 520 12.57 3.29 12.57
C ARG A 520 11.25 3.95 12.96
N ASN A 521 11.14 4.42 14.20
CA ASN A 521 10.02 5.24 14.67
C ASN A 521 8.64 4.61 14.51
N ASN A 522 8.50 3.28 14.47
CA ASN A 522 7.20 2.63 14.38
C ASN A 522 6.60 2.42 15.78
N LEU A 523 5.28 2.30 15.83
CA LEU A 523 4.55 1.82 17.01
C LEU A 523 4.17 0.35 16.79
N MET A 524 5.05 -0.54 17.24
CA MET A 524 4.98 -1.98 17.00
C MET A 524 4.33 -2.70 18.20
N THR A 525 3.02 -2.84 18.19
CA THR A 525 2.30 -3.58 19.23
C THR A 525 1.76 -4.91 18.72
N SER A 526 1.47 -5.85 19.61
CA SER A 526 0.91 -7.18 19.31
C SER A 526 -0.28 -7.49 20.23
N SER A 527 -1.31 -8.15 19.70
CA SER A 527 -2.49 -8.59 20.46
C SER A 527 -2.20 -9.75 21.42
N LEU A 528 -1.28 -10.66 21.04
CA LEU A 528 -1.02 -11.91 21.78
C LEU A 528 0.26 -11.88 22.64
N TYR A 529 0.99 -10.76 22.67
CA TYR A 529 2.21 -10.54 23.48
C TYR A 529 3.40 -11.50 23.25
N TRP A 530 3.44 -12.25 22.14
CA TRP A 530 4.52 -13.22 21.90
C TRP A 530 5.68 -12.65 21.09
N SER A 531 5.44 -12.40 19.80
CA SER A 531 6.42 -11.87 18.86
C SER A 531 5.77 -10.80 18.00
N VAL A 532 6.25 -9.57 18.10
CA VAL A 532 5.81 -8.46 17.25
C VAL A 532 6.69 -8.31 16.00
N VAL A 533 7.95 -8.74 16.06
CA VAL A 533 8.83 -8.84 14.89
C VAL A 533 9.36 -10.26 14.78
N GLN A 534 9.23 -10.85 13.61
CA GLN A 534 9.76 -12.16 13.24
C GLN A 534 10.37 -12.10 11.84
N VAL A 535 11.69 -12.04 11.78
CA VAL A 535 12.45 -11.94 10.53
C VAL A 535 13.61 -12.94 10.53
N TYR A 536 14.10 -13.31 9.35
CA TYR A 536 15.35 -14.03 9.15
C TYR A 536 16.48 -13.08 8.76
N GLU A 537 17.71 -13.58 8.76
CA GLU A 537 18.89 -12.85 8.26
C GLU A 537 19.74 -13.71 7.29
N ASN A 538 19.07 -14.61 6.57
CA ASN A 538 19.73 -15.61 5.72
C ASN A 538 20.40 -14.96 4.50
N CYS A 539 19.74 -14.02 3.84
CA CYS A 539 20.27 -13.29 2.69
C CYS A 539 21.04 -11.99 3.04
N GLY A 540 21.21 -11.68 4.33
CA GLY A 540 21.87 -10.47 4.80
C GLY A 540 21.27 -9.96 6.11
N LYS A 541 21.81 -8.86 6.65
CA LYS A 541 21.33 -8.29 7.92
C LYS A 541 20.06 -7.45 7.75
N ASN A 542 19.23 -7.44 8.78
CA ASN A 542 18.21 -6.42 8.99
C ASN A 542 18.69 -5.41 10.04
N ASP A 543 18.00 -4.28 10.09
CA ASP A 543 18.24 -3.20 11.03
C ASP A 543 16.90 -2.75 11.63
N ILE A 544 16.51 -3.43 12.70
CA ILE A 544 15.30 -3.15 13.47
C ILE A 544 15.75 -2.37 14.72
N ASP A 545 15.46 -1.07 14.75
CA ASP A 545 15.99 -0.17 15.78
C ASP A 545 15.16 1.12 15.90
N TYR A 546 15.27 1.84 17.03
CA TYR A 546 14.53 3.08 17.30
C TYR A 546 13.00 2.98 17.18
N ASP A 547 12.43 1.79 17.37
CA ASP A 547 11.00 1.59 17.34
C ASP A 547 10.41 1.53 18.75
N ALA A 548 9.13 1.87 18.85
CA ALA A 548 8.34 1.77 20.07
C ALA A 548 7.53 0.49 20.03
N TYR A 549 8.04 -0.56 20.67
CA TYR A 549 7.43 -1.89 20.62
C TYR A 549 6.86 -2.41 21.94
N ARG A 550 5.85 -3.27 21.83
CA ARG A 550 5.25 -4.09 22.90
C ARG A 550 5.04 -5.51 22.39
N GLY A 551 5.97 -6.39 22.74
CA GLY A 551 6.05 -7.77 22.24
C GLY A 551 7.50 -8.18 21.93
N GLY A 552 7.73 -9.47 21.64
CA GLY A 552 9.07 -9.97 21.37
C GLY A 552 9.58 -9.62 19.97
N ILE A 553 10.88 -9.32 19.85
CA ILE A 553 11.57 -9.28 18.56
C ILE A 553 12.34 -10.59 18.43
N SER A 554 12.20 -11.26 17.30
CA SER A 554 12.89 -12.52 17.02
C SER A 554 13.50 -12.49 15.63
N PHE A 555 14.82 -12.62 15.59
CA PHE A 555 15.56 -12.98 14.40
C PHE A 555 15.64 -14.51 14.44
N VAL A 556 14.84 -15.22 13.66
CA VAL A 556 14.46 -16.62 13.95
C VAL A 556 15.65 -17.57 14.14
N ASP A 557 16.80 -17.28 13.51
CA ASP A 557 18.03 -18.09 13.61
C ASP A 557 19.10 -17.47 14.53
N LYS A 558 18.76 -16.42 15.29
CA LYS A 558 19.66 -15.70 16.21
C LYS A 558 18.96 -15.38 17.53
N VAL A 559 19.75 -15.32 18.59
CA VAL A 559 19.24 -14.91 19.91
C VAL A 559 19.40 -13.39 20.03
N SER A 560 18.49 -12.62 19.44
CA SER A 560 18.24 -11.24 19.86
C SER A 560 16.77 -11.08 20.19
N THR A 561 16.50 -10.46 21.34
CA THR A 561 15.15 -10.26 21.89
C THR A 561 14.75 -8.79 21.99
N SER A 562 15.64 -7.87 21.59
CA SER A 562 15.47 -6.43 21.69
C SER A 562 16.29 -5.68 20.64
N GLU A 563 15.93 -4.42 20.41
CA GLU A 563 16.70 -3.47 19.61
C GLU A 563 17.95 -2.98 20.35
N LEU A 564 18.85 -2.29 19.63
CA LEU A 564 20.02 -1.63 20.23
C LEU A 564 19.63 -0.32 20.93
N HIS A 565 18.69 0.42 20.35
CA HIS A 565 18.20 1.72 20.79
C HIS A 565 16.66 1.73 20.84
N PRO A 566 16.02 0.85 21.62
CA PRO A 566 14.57 0.79 21.71
C PRO A 566 14.00 2.09 22.28
N ALA A 567 12.79 2.48 21.85
CA ALA A 567 12.11 3.61 22.47
C ALA A 567 11.92 3.38 23.99
N PRO A 568 12.09 4.40 24.85
CA PRO A 568 11.93 4.25 26.29
C PRO A 568 10.56 3.68 26.69
N GLY A 569 10.59 2.56 27.42
CA GLY A 569 9.39 1.83 27.85
C GLY A 569 8.97 0.69 26.92
N SER A 570 9.73 0.41 25.86
CA SER A 570 9.55 -0.81 25.07
C SER A 570 10.01 -2.05 25.85
N ALA A 571 9.21 -3.10 25.77
CA ALA A 571 9.52 -4.38 26.39
C ALA A 571 8.76 -5.52 25.71
N ARG A 572 9.23 -6.75 25.97
CA ARG A 572 8.60 -7.98 25.49
C ARG A 572 7.33 -8.34 26.28
N ASP A 573 7.28 -7.98 27.55
CA ASP A 573 6.29 -8.46 28.51
C ASP A 573 5.36 -7.33 29.02
N GLY A 574 4.63 -7.62 30.10
CA GLY A 574 3.71 -6.67 30.73
C GLY A 574 4.35 -5.40 31.31
N SER A 575 5.70 -5.32 31.39
CA SER A 575 6.40 -4.10 31.80
C SER A 575 6.43 -3.01 30.71
N ALA A 576 6.08 -3.36 29.47
CA ALA A 576 6.00 -2.40 28.38
C ALA A 576 5.00 -1.28 28.72
N ARG A 577 5.42 -0.03 28.48
CA ARG A 577 4.59 1.15 28.70
C ARG A 577 3.36 1.09 27.79
N ALA A 578 2.22 1.54 28.31
CA ALA A 578 0.99 1.62 27.54
C ALA A 578 1.09 2.64 26.38
N VAL A 579 0.43 2.31 25.28
CA VAL A 579 0.14 3.27 24.21
C VAL A 579 -1.12 4.03 24.58
N VAL A 580 -1.02 5.36 24.64
CA VAL A 580 -2.12 6.23 25.03
C VAL A 580 -2.22 7.37 24.02
N PHE A 581 -3.35 7.45 23.33
CA PHE A 581 -3.66 8.55 22.42
C PHE A 581 -4.28 9.73 23.17
N ASN A 582 -4.37 10.89 22.52
CA ASN A 582 -4.98 12.08 23.09
C ASN A 582 -6.46 11.85 23.48
N ALA A 583 -6.94 12.66 24.43
CA ALA A 583 -8.33 12.55 24.89
C ALA A 583 -9.30 12.97 23.77
N GLY A 584 -10.32 12.15 23.53
CA GLY A 584 -11.32 12.38 22.47
C GLY A 584 -10.90 11.87 21.08
N SER A 585 -9.69 11.33 20.93
CA SER A 585 -9.25 10.70 19.70
C SER A 585 -10.10 9.47 19.37
N LYS A 586 -10.68 9.43 18.17
CA LYS A 586 -11.47 8.30 17.66
C LYS A 586 -10.57 7.32 16.91
N VAL A 587 -9.69 6.64 17.66
CA VAL A 587 -8.67 5.76 17.08
C VAL A 587 -9.17 4.35 16.77
N TRP A 588 -10.24 3.90 17.44
CA TRP A 588 -10.71 2.52 17.31
C TRP A 588 -11.78 2.37 16.22
N PRO A 589 -11.65 1.36 15.34
CA PRO A 589 -12.76 0.93 14.51
C PRO A 589 -13.91 0.43 15.38
N THR A 590 -15.15 0.57 14.91
CA THR A 590 -16.31 0.00 15.61
C THR A 590 -16.44 -1.45 15.20
N ILE A 591 -16.24 -2.36 16.16
CA ILE A 591 -16.30 -3.80 15.94
C ILE A 591 -17.49 -4.35 16.73
N GLU A 592 -18.40 -5.01 16.04
CA GLU A 592 -19.57 -5.67 16.62
C GLU A 592 -19.63 -7.13 16.21
N LEU A 593 -20.19 -7.95 17.08
CA LEU A 593 -20.45 -9.35 16.78
C LEU A 593 -21.85 -9.46 16.19
N PHE A 594 -21.94 -9.85 14.92
CA PHE A 594 -23.19 -9.95 14.17
C PHE A 594 -23.49 -11.42 13.86
N GLU A 595 -24.69 -11.87 14.20
CA GLU A 595 -25.20 -13.16 13.76
C GLU A 595 -25.93 -12.94 12.43
N TYR A 596 -25.27 -13.29 11.33
CA TYR A 596 -25.92 -13.24 10.03
C TYR A 596 -27.04 -14.29 10.02
N ARG A 597 -28.25 -13.91 9.60
CA ARG A 597 -29.39 -14.82 9.44
C ARG A 597 -29.98 -14.59 8.06
N ASP A 598 -29.81 -15.55 7.17
CA ASP A 598 -30.45 -15.46 5.86
C ASP A 598 -31.98 -15.68 5.92
N TYR A 599 -32.71 -14.95 5.08
CA TYR A 599 -34.18 -14.88 4.93
C TYR A 599 -34.79 -16.08 4.16
N PRO A 600 -36.12 -16.35 4.17
CA PRO A 600 -37.03 -16.67 5.26
C PRO A 600 -37.32 -18.21 5.32
N ALA A 601 -36.31 -19.04 5.07
CA ALA A 601 -36.40 -20.51 5.24
C ALA A 601 -35.05 -21.02 5.77
N ALA A 602 -34.72 -20.62 6.99
CA ALA A 602 -33.46 -20.95 7.65
C ALA A 602 -33.34 -22.46 7.89
N GLN A 603 -32.77 -23.20 6.93
CA GLN A 603 -32.21 -24.53 7.20
C GLN A 603 -30.84 -24.46 7.88
N TYR A 604 -30.18 -23.30 7.86
CA TYR A 604 -28.83 -23.11 8.38
C TYR A 604 -28.74 -21.81 9.18
N GLN A 605 -28.29 -21.90 10.44
CA GLN A 605 -27.83 -20.72 11.20
C GLN A 605 -26.39 -20.46 10.74
N SER A 606 -26.13 -19.33 10.08
CA SER A 606 -24.74 -18.87 9.88
C SER A 606 -24.11 -18.53 11.22
N GLY A 607 -22.80 -18.78 11.36
CA GLY A 607 -22.05 -18.48 12.57
C GLY A 607 -22.08 -16.99 12.93
N LYS A 608 -21.63 -16.67 14.15
CA LYS A 608 -21.37 -15.29 14.58
C LYS A 608 -20.15 -14.77 13.82
N VAL A 609 -20.27 -13.66 13.11
CA VAL A 609 -19.17 -13.01 12.37
C VAL A 609 -18.83 -11.68 13.06
N PHE A 610 -17.55 -11.33 13.06
CA PHE A 610 -17.12 -9.98 13.43
C PHE A 610 -17.41 -9.05 12.25
N LEU A 611 -18.28 -8.07 12.45
CA LEU A 611 -18.48 -6.99 11.51
C LEU A 611 -17.79 -5.74 12.06
N THR A 612 -16.86 -5.21 11.29
CA THR A 612 -16.56 -3.79 11.40
C THR A 612 -17.65 -3.04 10.65
N THR A 613 -18.44 -2.24 11.35
CA THR A 613 -19.57 -1.53 10.72
C THR A 613 -19.15 -0.20 10.12
N LYS A 614 -17.98 0.34 10.50
CA LYS A 614 -17.36 1.53 9.90
C LYS A 614 -15.96 1.83 10.48
N ALA A 615 -15.06 2.39 9.67
CA ALA A 615 -13.98 3.23 10.16
C ALA A 615 -14.55 4.28 11.16
N PRO A 616 -13.81 4.69 12.21
CA PRO A 616 -14.31 5.71 13.12
C PRO A 616 -14.68 6.97 12.33
N THR A 617 -15.86 7.55 12.61
CA THR A 617 -16.27 8.80 11.94
C THR A 617 -15.25 9.91 12.25
N ASN A 618 -14.45 10.31 11.25
CA ASN A 618 -13.28 11.19 11.35
C ASN A 618 -12.04 10.54 12.00
N ALA A 619 -11.77 9.28 11.69
CA ALA A 619 -10.47 8.63 11.88
C ALA A 619 -9.36 9.54 11.32
N GLY A 620 -8.41 9.98 12.16
CA GLY A 620 -7.42 10.96 11.71
C GLY A 620 -6.53 11.52 12.82
N ASP A 621 -7.01 11.52 14.07
CA ASP A 621 -6.19 11.87 15.22
C ASP A 621 -5.64 10.63 15.92
N TYR A 622 -4.44 10.23 15.53
CA TYR A 622 -3.63 9.19 16.20
C TYR A 622 -2.44 9.75 16.97
N GLN A 623 -2.49 11.02 17.41
CA GLN A 623 -1.38 11.60 18.15
C GLN A 623 -1.27 10.99 19.55
N LEU A 624 -0.03 10.70 19.95
CA LEU A 624 0.26 10.15 21.27
C LEU A 624 0.13 11.23 22.35
N LYS A 625 -0.38 10.82 23.51
CA LYS A 625 -0.41 11.65 24.71
C LYS A 625 1.00 11.75 25.30
N PRO A 626 1.40 12.91 25.88
CA PRO A 626 2.63 13.01 26.65
C PRO A 626 2.77 11.89 27.69
N GLY A 627 3.93 11.22 27.68
CA GLY A 627 4.21 10.08 28.56
C GLY A 627 3.71 8.72 28.04
N SER A 628 3.05 8.66 26.87
CA SER A 628 2.78 7.41 26.16
C SER A 628 4.09 6.71 25.73
N LEU A 629 4.04 5.40 25.49
CA LEU A 629 5.05 4.72 24.68
C LEU A 629 5.11 5.39 23.29
N GLY A 630 6.32 5.68 22.81
CA GLY A 630 6.56 6.31 21.50
C GLY A 630 6.52 7.84 21.48
N TYR A 631 6.03 8.50 22.53
CA TYR A 631 5.99 9.97 22.56
C TYR A 631 7.40 10.54 22.78
N GLY A 632 7.89 11.34 21.83
CA GLY A 632 9.19 12.02 21.93
C GLY A 632 10.41 11.11 21.91
N SER A 633 10.30 9.93 21.32
CA SER A 633 11.37 8.93 21.29
C SER A 633 11.90 8.63 19.90
N GLY A 634 11.29 9.19 18.85
CA GLY A 634 11.68 8.92 17.47
C GLY A 634 13.00 9.60 17.09
N VAL A 635 13.66 9.07 16.07
CA VAL A 635 14.90 9.60 15.49
C VAL A 635 14.63 10.44 14.23
N TYR A 636 15.52 11.38 13.94
CA TYR A 636 15.45 12.16 12.71
C TYR A 636 15.67 11.28 11.48
N LEU A 637 14.74 11.38 10.53
CA LEU A 637 14.77 10.71 9.24
C LEU A 637 14.56 11.80 8.19
N PRO A 638 15.63 12.32 7.58
CA PRO A 638 15.52 13.45 6.65
C PRO A 638 14.50 13.13 5.56
N ASN A 639 13.63 14.11 5.27
CA ASN A 639 12.51 14.02 4.33
C ASN A 639 11.33 13.12 4.77
N PHE A 640 11.44 12.32 5.83
CA PHE A 640 10.32 11.53 6.39
C PHE A 640 9.72 12.16 7.66
N ASN A 641 10.53 12.94 8.38
CA ASN A 641 10.12 13.84 9.44
C ASN A 641 10.99 15.11 9.40
N GLU A 642 10.52 16.14 10.10
CA GLU A 642 11.27 17.40 10.24
C GLU A 642 12.10 17.34 11.52
N ALA A 643 13.27 17.98 11.50
CA ALA A 643 14.09 18.12 12.70
C ALA A 643 13.31 18.94 13.74
N ALA A 644 13.35 18.49 14.99
CA ALA A 644 12.61 19.13 16.08
C ALA A 644 13.58 19.59 17.19
N PRO A 645 13.24 20.67 17.93
CA PRO A 645 13.95 21.01 19.15
C PRO A 645 13.91 19.82 20.12
N ALA A 646 15.07 19.31 20.48
CA ALA A 646 15.21 18.14 21.33
C ALA A 646 15.75 18.50 22.72
N THR A 647 15.37 17.71 23.71
CA THR A 647 15.95 17.66 25.04
C THR A 647 16.54 16.27 25.28
N ALA A 648 17.22 16.06 26.40
CA ALA A 648 17.74 14.74 26.77
C ALA A 648 16.64 13.66 26.94
N ALA A 649 15.37 14.05 27.13
CA ALA A 649 14.26 13.14 27.40
C ALA A 649 13.17 13.14 26.31
N ASP A 650 13.26 14.04 25.33
CA ASP A 650 12.26 14.20 24.27
C ASP A 650 12.97 14.67 23.00
N THR A 651 12.97 13.85 21.95
CA THR A 651 13.60 14.16 20.66
C THR A 651 12.80 15.16 19.83
N GLY A 652 11.57 15.48 20.24
CA GLY A 652 10.59 16.23 19.48
C GLY A 652 9.92 15.42 18.36
N ILE A 653 10.31 14.15 18.18
CA ILE A 653 9.81 13.24 17.14
C ILE A 653 9.11 12.07 17.83
N ASP A 654 7.92 11.71 17.37
CA ASP A 654 7.13 10.62 17.93
C ASP A 654 7.28 9.38 17.07
N ALA A 655 7.25 8.22 17.71
CA ALA A 655 7.02 6.96 17.02
C ALA A 655 5.54 6.84 16.61
N GLY A 656 5.28 6.09 15.54
CA GLY A 656 3.96 5.92 14.95
C GLY A 656 3.64 6.92 13.84
N ALA A 657 2.48 6.72 13.21
CA ALA A 657 2.04 7.39 11.99
C ALA A 657 1.76 8.87 12.13
N HIS A 658 1.25 9.28 13.28
CA HIS A 658 0.77 10.64 13.47
C HIS A 658 1.64 11.37 14.48
N GLN A 659 2.55 12.18 13.94
CA GLN A 659 3.41 13.06 14.72
C GLN A 659 2.56 14.08 15.49
N ARG A 660 2.90 14.39 16.75
CA ARG A 660 2.21 15.47 17.47
C ARG A 660 2.29 16.79 16.70
N ASN A 661 1.25 17.61 16.86
CA ASN A 661 1.14 18.95 16.26
C ASN A 661 1.06 18.98 14.72
N THR A 662 0.93 17.85 14.03
CA THR A 662 0.57 17.86 12.60
C THR A 662 -0.96 17.89 12.43
N PRO A 663 -1.47 18.32 11.26
CA PRO A 663 -2.89 18.19 10.95
C PRO A 663 -3.36 16.73 11.04
N PRO A 664 -4.65 16.48 11.35
CA PRO A 664 -5.23 15.14 11.33
C PRO A 664 -4.97 14.45 9.99
N MET A 665 -4.69 13.16 10.05
CA MET A 665 -4.61 12.31 8.87
C MET A 665 -6.00 12.19 8.24
N GLU A 666 -6.08 12.14 6.91
CA GLU A 666 -7.33 11.91 6.19
C GLU A 666 -7.18 10.73 5.23
N PHE A 667 -8.25 9.93 5.10
CA PHE A 667 -8.28 8.69 4.32
C PHE A 667 -9.55 8.59 3.49
N GLY A 668 -9.49 7.79 2.43
CA GLY A 668 -10.65 7.52 1.59
C GLY A 668 -11.03 8.68 0.67
N VAL A 669 -12.20 8.56 0.05
CA VAL A 669 -12.65 9.42 -1.06
C VAL A 669 -12.69 10.92 -0.77
N ASP A 670 -12.84 11.29 0.50
CA ASP A 670 -12.93 12.67 0.97
C ASP A 670 -11.60 13.23 1.46
N ALA A 671 -10.53 12.42 1.51
CA ALA A 671 -9.24 12.81 2.05
C ALA A 671 -8.64 14.03 1.35
N TYR A 672 -8.27 15.03 2.15
CA TYR A 672 -7.59 16.27 1.75
C TYR A 672 -8.33 17.06 0.66
N ARG A 673 -9.65 16.86 0.51
CA ARG A 673 -10.46 17.76 -0.33
C ARG A 673 -10.51 19.14 0.31
N PRO A 674 -10.60 20.22 -0.50
CA PRO A 674 -10.97 21.53 0.03
C PRO A 674 -12.29 21.42 0.81
N LYS A 675 -12.25 21.81 2.09
CA LYS A 675 -13.45 21.85 2.94
C LYS A 675 -14.24 23.13 2.61
N PRO A 676 -15.58 23.06 2.52
CA PRO A 676 -16.43 24.19 2.14
C PRO A 676 -16.37 25.37 3.11
#